data_AF-A0A177WGL4-F1
#
_entry.id   AF-A0A177WGL4-F1
#
_cell.length_a   1.000
_cell.length_b   1.000
_cell.length_c   1.000
_cell.angle_alpha   90.00
_cell.angle_beta   90.00
_cell.angle_gamma   90.00
#
_symmetry.space_group_name_H-M   'P 1'
#
loop_
_entity.id
_entity.type
_entity.pdbx_description
1 polymer ?
#
loop_
_entity_poly.entity_id
_entity_poly.type
_entity_poly.pdbx_seq_one_letter_code
_entity_poly.pdbx_strand_id
1 'polypeptide(L)'
;MDCVDIMKEFIKHLEDLELLTTDDQLDKADEIWDRLLVLLLELEEQNRMQHLQRIGLEDIITKYLEYNQPSLQAIKACKKLFNCRHWSEECKFDIKPMVEIIVHESDQEMLRLAIDLFLQVCHEIDDENFGIVVSRLVSRLESSNGLVAVGFIKNLQTMYRSIHRDNPVKAAECGIIPAIVNTLRSVDQAVIDQSIDTIQSFCNYVNCEVISAEFIRSGLIQMLSDLYTKYSDNSELKTRMIEVAGRVASKMRDFPVSLARSSIFEQLTISICNLSMDDSLYLLNHVNDMIQKSTNKAEMIKVFQEYEIVKQLNTILSRRNIDLYDYGSDTSIVNLLKTLVDFADNHPDSSIRTELDQGMIFESLMAVAKSDDTHYTNKRVAGQIIETCFQHRVWNGRRYTEEVRTLVEMRYIQYLHSILCKPMWWIDITNQHIVEQWRVDSLGQNISPSTFNLALEQLEFFVKQLVCSGSDGLGTIVPGPVELTYILDNGIPDNVYTRLMTNVSDIEDGSNHNTGQMVHNLIDASMYSVVYGQTMIAPLRIRLKYTTMVPCDILLSTRLVSDMPIIDGDSKFISRKFQWLPSEFRVEQDGSVTINSYINNLNPIWHRDMYKCIAKIFKCFVPMFESLFRTMDPMFKYINIRNGTKGYEPPSQSDHDDMQPDTRVIRPVYVPILPKHFESKYESAKPVSLRGRNLQVIVKLTNIQLTPSKPKYDEGNWHIEGPINESIVATGLYYYDVENITTPKLDFRVAVYCFDYQGASDMYWKDVYDIDQESPQNQYIGSLEVSNGRCVVYPNRYQHKEQSFELADPTQPGHCKILTFFVVNPACRIVSTAHVAPQQPQWYNSSLDKTPILPELWNDATQYIQGVQSPAKAKRYRDELTSDRTRIIRAYNKYIYEQAYSD
;
A
#
# COMPACT_ATOMS: atom_id res chain seq x y z
N MET A 1 27.56 -48.13 62.58
CA MET A 1 28.51 -47.66 63.62
C MET A 1 27.94 -46.43 64.31
N ASP A 2 28.34 -46.12 65.54
CA ASP A 2 28.03 -44.81 66.13
C ASP A 2 28.78 -43.74 65.33
N CYS A 3 28.24 -42.52 65.21
CA CYS A 3 28.76 -41.47 64.32
C CYS A 3 30.24 -41.14 64.61
N VAL A 4 30.64 -41.29 65.88
CA VAL A 4 32.02 -41.10 66.36
C VAL A 4 32.97 -42.19 65.81
N ASP A 5 32.48 -43.40 65.60
CA ASP A 5 33.29 -44.51 65.08
C ASP A 5 33.48 -44.40 63.56
N ILE A 6 32.44 -43.98 62.83
CA ILE A 6 32.52 -43.69 61.38
C ILE A 6 33.51 -42.56 61.11
N MET A 7 33.47 -41.49 61.93
CA MET A 7 34.41 -40.36 61.82
C MET A 7 35.86 -40.75 62.13
N LYS A 8 36.10 -41.64 63.10
CA LYS A 8 37.45 -42.14 63.39
C LYS A 8 38.00 -42.99 62.25
N GLU A 9 37.15 -43.82 61.65
CA GLU A 9 37.53 -44.63 60.49
C GLU A 9 37.77 -43.78 59.24
N PHE A 10 36.97 -42.72 59.07
CA PHE A 10 37.16 -41.72 58.03
C PHE A 10 38.49 -40.95 58.17
N ILE A 11 38.81 -40.45 59.37
CA ILE A 11 40.09 -39.75 59.64
C ILE A 11 41.27 -40.70 59.44
N LYS A 12 41.17 -41.95 59.90
CA LYS A 12 42.24 -42.93 59.74
C LYS A 12 42.53 -43.24 58.27
N HIS A 13 41.50 -43.41 57.44
CA HIS A 13 41.70 -43.65 56.02
C HIS A 13 42.25 -42.42 55.27
N LEU A 14 41.97 -41.20 55.74
CA LEU A 14 42.63 -39.98 55.25
C LEU A 14 44.12 -39.94 55.61
N GLU A 15 44.48 -40.28 56.85
CA GLU A 15 45.88 -40.37 57.29
C GLU A 15 46.65 -41.48 56.55
N ASP A 16 46.00 -42.62 56.29
CA ASP A 16 46.56 -43.71 55.48
C ASP A 16 46.83 -43.24 54.03
N LEU A 17 45.99 -42.35 53.48
CA LEU A 17 46.16 -41.78 52.14
C LEU A 17 47.32 -40.79 52.08
N GLU A 18 47.56 -39.99 53.13
CA GLU A 18 48.69 -39.05 53.22
C GLU A 18 50.06 -39.75 53.33
N LEU A 19 50.09 -40.99 53.82
CA LEU A 19 51.32 -41.77 53.99
C LEU A 19 51.78 -42.50 52.71
N LEU A 20 50.95 -42.53 51.67
CA LEU A 20 51.29 -43.13 50.38
C LEU A 20 52.11 -42.14 49.53
N THR A 21 53.43 -42.28 49.56
CA THR A 21 54.38 -41.28 49.02
C THR A 21 55.12 -41.71 47.74
N THR A 22 54.71 -42.80 47.08
CA THR A 22 55.38 -43.35 45.88
C THR A 22 54.41 -44.03 44.91
N ASP A 23 54.71 -43.94 43.60
CA ASP A 23 53.86 -44.37 42.46
C ASP A 23 53.43 -45.85 42.48
N ASP A 24 54.16 -46.74 43.14
CA ASP A 24 53.86 -48.18 43.16
C ASP A 24 52.69 -48.59 44.09
N GLN A 25 51.95 -47.63 44.68
CA GLN A 25 50.81 -47.90 45.60
C GLN A 25 49.45 -47.39 45.10
N LEU A 26 49.35 -47.10 43.80
CA LEU A 26 48.13 -46.61 43.12
C LEU A 26 46.87 -47.46 43.38
N ASP A 27 46.97 -48.79 43.25
CA ASP A 27 45.83 -49.70 43.46
C ASP A 27 45.32 -49.66 44.92
N LYS A 28 46.20 -49.36 45.88
CA LYS A 28 45.83 -49.19 47.29
C LYS A 28 45.18 -47.85 47.57
N ALA A 29 45.62 -46.79 46.91
CA ALA A 29 45.00 -45.47 47.04
C ALA A 29 43.55 -45.48 46.52
N ASP A 30 43.30 -46.17 45.40
CA ASP A 30 41.96 -46.36 44.84
C ASP A 30 41.06 -47.21 45.77
N GLU A 31 41.58 -48.29 46.35
CA GLU A 31 40.84 -49.12 47.32
C GLU A 31 40.46 -48.33 48.58
N ILE A 32 41.34 -47.45 49.07
CA ILE A 32 41.07 -46.59 50.24
C ILE A 32 40.05 -45.50 49.90
N TRP A 33 40.08 -44.94 48.68
CA TRP A 33 39.10 -43.95 48.26
C TRP A 33 37.69 -44.52 48.11
N ASP A 34 37.54 -45.72 47.53
CA ASP A 34 36.23 -46.37 47.43
C ASP A 34 35.62 -46.62 48.82
N ARG A 35 36.45 -46.92 49.83
CA ARG A 35 36.01 -47.07 51.23
C ARG A 35 35.63 -45.75 51.89
N LEU A 36 36.44 -44.70 51.67
CA LEU A 36 36.12 -43.35 52.13
C LEU A 36 34.81 -42.84 51.52
N LEU A 37 34.52 -43.19 50.27
CA LEU A 37 33.28 -42.84 49.58
C LEU A 37 32.05 -43.53 50.20
N VAL A 38 32.17 -44.80 50.60
CA VAL A 38 31.09 -45.51 51.30
C VAL A 38 30.83 -44.88 52.67
N LEU A 39 31.88 -44.53 53.42
CA LEU A 39 31.75 -43.88 54.72
C LEU A 39 31.15 -42.47 54.63
N LEU A 40 31.44 -41.72 53.55
CA LEU A 40 30.80 -40.43 53.28
C LEU A 40 29.30 -40.56 53.03
N LEU A 41 28.88 -41.59 52.28
CA LEU A 41 27.47 -41.86 52.01
C LEU A 41 26.71 -42.25 53.30
N GLU A 42 27.33 -43.01 54.19
CA GLU A 42 26.74 -43.34 55.49
C GLU A 42 26.63 -42.12 56.43
N LEU A 43 27.57 -41.17 56.35
CA LEU A 43 27.49 -39.89 57.09
C LEU A 43 26.44 -38.92 56.51
N GLU A 44 26.17 -39.01 55.19
CA GLU A 44 25.14 -38.23 54.50
C GLU A 44 23.72 -38.69 54.87
N GLU A 45 23.45 -40.00 54.93
CA GLU A 45 22.15 -40.54 55.39
C GLU A 45 21.81 -40.09 56.83
N GLN A 46 22.81 -39.75 57.64
CA GLN A 46 22.64 -39.27 59.01
C GLN A 46 22.55 -37.73 59.14
N ASN A 47 22.60 -37.01 58.02
CA ASN A 47 22.33 -35.57 57.90
C ASN A 47 23.21 -34.66 58.80
N ARG A 48 24.52 -34.98 58.95
CA ARG A 48 25.48 -34.23 59.80
C ARG A 48 26.73 -33.71 59.06
N MET A 49 26.55 -33.20 57.84
CA MET A 49 27.61 -32.66 56.97
C MET A 49 28.32 -31.39 57.51
N GLN A 50 27.75 -30.65 58.46
CA GLN A 50 28.36 -29.41 59.00
C GLN A 50 29.68 -29.64 59.76
N HIS A 51 30.00 -30.87 60.18
CA HIS A 51 31.25 -31.16 60.88
C HIS A 51 32.43 -31.48 59.95
N LEU A 52 32.16 -31.88 58.70
CA LEU A 52 33.18 -32.22 57.70
C LEU A 52 33.86 -30.97 57.11
N GLN A 53 33.16 -29.83 57.07
CA GLN A 53 33.71 -28.54 56.62
C GLN A 53 34.88 -28.04 57.50
N ARG A 54 35.01 -28.50 58.74
CA ARG A 54 36.06 -28.03 59.66
C ARG A 54 37.42 -28.73 59.45
N ILE A 55 37.46 -29.79 58.62
CA ILE A 55 38.64 -30.65 58.48
C ILE A 55 39.39 -30.44 57.14
N GLY A 56 39.04 -29.39 56.36
CA GLY A 56 39.83 -29.01 55.18
C GLY A 56 39.76 -30.00 54.01
N LEU A 57 38.58 -30.55 53.74
CA LEU A 57 38.35 -31.48 52.61
C LEU A 57 38.72 -30.86 51.25
N GLU A 58 38.57 -29.54 51.10
CA GLU A 58 38.97 -28.78 49.91
C GLU A 58 40.48 -28.84 49.66
N ASP A 59 41.31 -28.76 50.71
CA ASP A 59 42.78 -28.84 50.58
C ASP A 59 43.25 -30.25 50.20
N ILE A 60 42.53 -31.28 50.64
CA ILE A 60 42.84 -32.69 50.35
C ILE A 60 42.43 -33.07 48.92
N ILE A 61 41.26 -32.63 48.45
CA ILE A 61 40.83 -32.79 47.06
C ILE A 61 41.80 -32.07 46.12
N THR A 62 42.25 -30.87 46.50
CA THR A 62 43.21 -30.08 45.72
C THR A 62 44.57 -30.78 45.63
N LYS A 63 45.10 -31.31 46.74
CA LYS A 63 46.35 -32.09 46.74
C LYS A 63 46.25 -33.42 45.99
N TYR A 64 45.09 -34.08 46.03
CA TYR A 64 44.87 -35.34 45.32
C TYR A 64 44.80 -35.15 43.80
N LEU A 65 44.18 -34.05 43.33
CA LEU A 65 44.13 -33.65 41.92
C LEU A 65 45.50 -33.28 41.35
N GLU A 66 46.43 -32.79 42.18
CA GLU A 66 47.80 -32.47 41.78
C GLU A 66 48.69 -33.72 41.59
N TYR A 67 48.40 -34.82 42.28
CA TYR A 67 49.29 -35.99 42.36
C TYR A 67 48.90 -37.19 41.46
N ASN A 68 47.67 -37.27 40.96
CA ASN A 68 47.21 -38.42 40.19
C ASN A 68 46.47 -38.01 38.92
N GLN A 69 46.67 -38.72 37.80
CA GLN A 69 46.04 -38.40 36.51
C GLN A 69 44.51 -38.26 36.69
N PRO A 70 43.90 -37.08 36.50
CA PRO A 70 42.81 -36.68 37.41
C PRO A 70 41.41 -36.87 36.86
N SER A 71 41.20 -37.31 35.63
CA SER A 71 39.97 -36.90 34.97
C SER A 71 38.74 -37.75 35.33
N LEU A 72 38.85 -39.08 35.55
CA LEU A 72 37.65 -39.93 35.71
C LEU A 72 37.06 -39.94 37.11
N GLN A 73 37.91 -39.98 38.15
CA GLN A 73 37.43 -39.92 39.53
C GLN A 73 37.00 -38.51 39.92
N ALA A 74 37.68 -37.46 39.46
CA ALA A 74 37.27 -36.07 39.70
C ALA A 74 35.91 -35.76 39.07
N ILE A 75 35.69 -36.17 37.80
CA ILE A 75 34.41 -35.98 37.13
C ILE A 75 33.29 -36.80 37.80
N LYS A 76 33.56 -38.03 38.25
CA LYS A 76 32.59 -38.84 39.03
C LYS A 76 32.28 -38.22 40.39
N ALA A 77 33.27 -37.66 41.07
CA ALA A 77 33.10 -36.96 42.35
C ALA A 77 32.27 -35.68 42.18
N CYS A 78 32.58 -34.84 41.19
CA CYS A 78 31.80 -33.64 40.88
C CYS A 78 30.35 -33.98 40.45
N LYS A 79 30.14 -35.05 39.67
CA LYS A 79 28.78 -35.51 39.28
C LYS A 79 27.96 -36.03 40.47
N LYS A 80 28.60 -36.66 41.46
CA LYS A 80 27.95 -37.11 42.70
C LYS A 80 27.64 -35.93 43.64
N LEU A 81 28.58 -35.01 43.83
CA LEU A 81 28.40 -33.78 44.62
C LEU A 81 27.24 -32.92 44.08
N PHE A 82 27.04 -32.88 42.76
CA PHE A 82 25.96 -32.10 42.14
C PHE A 82 24.55 -32.70 42.34
N ASN A 83 24.43 -34.02 42.59
CA ASN A 83 23.12 -34.63 42.89
C ASN A 83 22.61 -34.24 44.29
N CYS A 84 23.47 -33.72 45.17
CA CYS A 84 23.13 -33.21 46.48
C CYS A 84 22.68 -31.73 46.34
N ARG A 85 21.37 -31.48 46.13
CA ARG A 85 20.76 -30.15 45.87
C ARG A 85 20.83 -29.15 47.05
N HIS A 86 21.98 -28.93 47.67
CA HIS A 86 22.14 -28.00 48.83
C HIS A 86 23.30 -27.00 48.69
N TRP A 87 23.85 -26.82 47.49
CA TRP A 87 25.12 -26.10 47.28
C TRP A 87 25.05 -24.70 46.65
N SER A 88 23.88 -24.04 46.58
CA SER A 88 23.74 -22.83 45.74
C SER A 88 23.45 -21.50 46.45
N GLU A 89 23.75 -21.31 47.75
CA GLU A 89 23.64 -19.94 48.33
C GLU A 89 24.83 -19.51 49.21
N GLU A 90 25.64 -20.40 49.79
CA GLU A 90 26.72 -20.01 50.72
C GLU A 90 28.16 -20.27 50.26
N CYS A 91 28.39 -21.16 49.28
CA CYS A 91 29.74 -21.52 48.82
C CYS A 91 29.94 -21.09 47.36
N LYS A 92 30.72 -20.03 47.13
CA LYS A 92 31.10 -19.55 45.79
C LYS A 92 31.91 -20.64 45.07
N PHE A 93 31.24 -21.51 44.30
CA PHE A 93 31.87 -22.57 43.51
C PHE A 93 32.85 -21.96 42.49
N ASP A 94 34.15 -22.22 42.63
CA ASP A 94 35.16 -21.75 41.66
C ASP A 94 35.13 -22.65 40.42
N ILE A 95 34.66 -22.09 39.30
CA ILE A 95 34.54 -22.82 38.03
C ILE A 95 35.88 -22.94 37.28
N LYS A 96 36.92 -22.22 37.70
CA LYS A 96 38.22 -22.16 37.00
C LYS A 96 38.87 -23.54 36.83
N PRO A 97 38.92 -24.44 37.83
CA PRO A 97 39.53 -25.76 37.67
C PRO A 97 38.82 -26.61 36.61
N MET A 98 37.48 -26.54 36.53
CA MET A 98 36.72 -27.24 35.48
C MET A 98 37.05 -26.72 34.09
N VAL A 99 37.20 -25.40 33.94
CA VAL A 99 37.57 -24.80 32.66
C VAL A 99 38.98 -25.18 32.24
N GLU A 100 39.94 -25.21 33.18
CA GLU A 100 41.32 -25.66 32.90
C GLU A 100 41.36 -27.14 32.47
N ILE A 101 40.58 -28.02 33.14
CA ILE A 101 40.44 -29.42 32.73
C ILE A 101 39.91 -29.52 31.30
N ILE A 102 38.85 -28.78 30.96
CA ILE A 102 38.26 -28.81 29.61
C ILE A 102 39.23 -28.29 28.54
N VAL A 103 40.04 -27.29 28.86
CA VAL A 103 41.02 -26.71 27.93
C VAL A 103 42.21 -27.65 27.69
N HIS A 104 42.69 -28.32 28.75
CA HIS A 104 43.92 -29.12 28.70
C HIS A 104 43.69 -30.63 28.51
N GLU A 105 42.46 -31.13 28.62
CA GLU A 105 42.17 -32.55 28.44
C GLU A 105 42.34 -33.00 26.98
N SER A 106 43.01 -34.13 26.83
CA SER A 106 43.40 -34.73 25.56
C SER A 106 42.58 -35.98 25.21
N ASP A 107 42.01 -36.67 26.21
CA ASP A 107 41.14 -37.82 25.99
C ASP A 107 39.71 -37.39 25.59
N GLN A 108 39.19 -37.98 24.51
CA GLN A 108 37.91 -37.59 23.91
C GLN A 108 36.68 -37.95 24.75
N GLU A 109 36.70 -39.11 25.42
CA GLU A 109 35.59 -39.53 26.30
C GLU A 109 35.58 -38.70 27.59
N MET A 110 36.77 -38.42 28.12
CA MET A 110 36.94 -37.56 29.29
C MET A 110 36.53 -36.12 29.01
N LEU A 111 36.94 -35.58 27.87
CA LEU A 111 36.56 -34.24 27.42
C LEU A 111 35.04 -34.15 27.24
N ARG A 112 34.40 -35.17 26.67
CA ARG A 112 32.94 -35.23 26.53
C ARG A 112 32.23 -35.21 27.89
N LEU A 113 32.67 -36.02 28.84
CA LEU A 113 32.09 -36.06 30.18
C LEU A 113 32.28 -34.72 30.93
N ALA A 114 33.44 -34.07 30.76
CA ALA A 114 33.71 -32.76 31.34
C ALA A 114 32.81 -31.67 30.73
N ILE A 115 32.61 -31.70 29.41
CA ILE A 115 31.70 -30.79 28.70
C ILE A 115 30.24 -30.98 29.15
N ASP A 116 29.78 -32.22 29.27
CA ASP A 116 28.41 -32.54 29.72
C ASP A 116 28.17 -32.12 31.17
N LEU A 117 29.19 -32.26 32.02
CA LEU A 117 29.16 -31.79 33.41
C LEU A 117 29.15 -30.26 33.48
N PHE A 118 29.99 -29.60 32.69
CA PHE A 118 30.05 -28.14 32.62
C PHE A 118 28.72 -27.52 32.16
N LEU A 119 27.99 -28.18 31.25
CA LEU A 119 26.66 -27.75 30.82
C LEU A 119 25.69 -27.58 32.00
N GLN A 120 25.81 -28.41 33.05
CA GLN A 120 24.94 -28.34 34.23
C GLN A 120 25.23 -27.12 35.12
N VAL A 121 26.45 -26.58 35.08
CA VAL A 121 26.92 -25.50 35.98
C VAL A 121 27.15 -24.17 35.28
N CYS A 122 27.19 -24.13 33.96
CA CYS A 122 27.57 -22.93 33.19
C CYS A 122 26.64 -21.71 33.35
N HIS A 123 25.49 -21.85 34.02
CA HIS A 123 24.58 -20.75 34.32
C HIS A 123 24.97 -19.97 35.60
N GLU A 124 25.81 -20.55 36.46
CA GLU A 124 26.25 -19.98 37.75
C GLU A 124 27.54 -19.14 37.64
N ILE A 125 28.01 -18.86 36.42
CA ILE A 125 29.27 -18.14 36.18
C ILE A 125 29.10 -16.65 36.51
N ASP A 126 29.96 -16.13 37.38
CA ASP A 126 29.97 -14.71 37.70
C ASP A 126 30.38 -13.81 36.51
N ASP A 127 29.97 -12.55 36.59
CA ASP A 127 30.18 -11.55 35.53
C ASP A 127 31.65 -11.24 35.23
N GLU A 128 32.54 -11.46 36.20
CA GLU A 128 33.98 -11.14 36.16
C GLU A 128 34.77 -12.23 35.41
N ASN A 129 34.43 -13.51 35.64
CA ASN A 129 35.09 -14.64 35.01
C ASN A 129 34.50 -15.00 33.63
N PHE A 130 33.27 -14.55 33.33
CA PHE A 130 32.56 -14.92 32.09
C PHE A 130 33.37 -14.74 30.81
N GLY A 131 34.01 -13.57 30.62
CA GLY A 131 34.76 -13.27 29.40
C GLY A 131 35.99 -14.19 29.22
N ILE A 132 36.66 -14.53 30.31
CA ILE A 132 37.83 -15.44 30.30
C ILE A 132 37.38 -16.85 29.93
N VAL A 133 36.28 -17.31 30.53
CA VAL A 133 35.73 -18.65 30.28
C VAL A 133 35.26 -18.77 28.82
N VAL A 134 34.53 -17.78 28.30
CA VAL A 134 34.10 -17.79 26.88
C VAL A 134 35.31 -17.84 25.94
N SER A 135 36.33 -17.01 26.17
CA SER A 135 37.53 -16.99 25.32
C SER A 135 38.23 -18.35 25.24
N ARG A 136 38.38 -19.02 26.40
CA ARG A 136 38.98 -20.35 26.49
C ARG A 136 38.15 -21.44 25.81
N LEU A 137 36.83 -21.43 26.01
CA LEU A 137 35.93 -22.39 25.37
C LEU A 137 35.85 -22.18 23.86
N VAL A 138 35.84 -20.93 23.38
CA VAL A 138 35.88 -20.60 21.95
C VAL A 138 37.18 -21.09 21.31
N SER A 139 38.33 -20.82 21.94
CA SER A 139 39.64 -21.32 21.47
C SER A 139 39.65 -22.86 21.38
N ARG A 140 39.09 -23.55 22.38
CA ARG A 140 39.02 -25.02 22.37
C ARG A 140 38.04 -25.54 21.31
N LEU A 141 36.89 -24.88 21.13
CA LEU A 141 35.92 -25.19 20.08
C LEU A 141 36.53 -25.13 18.68
N GLU A 142 37.35 -24.12 18.39
CA GLU A 142 38.05 -23.98 17.08
C GLU A 142 38.98 -25.16 16.78
N SER A 143 39.48 -25.85 17.81
CA SER A 143 40.33 -27.05 17.69
C SER A 143 39.57 -28.38 17.78
N SER A 144 38.23 -28.36 17.92
CA SER A 144 37.39 -29.53 18.17
C SER A 144 36.54 -29.93 16.96
N ASN A 145 36.12 -31.19 16.87
CA ASN A 145 35.23 -31.72 15.83
C ASN A 145 34.19 -32.70 16.41
N GLY A 146 33.24 -33.15 15.60
CA GLY A 146 32.27 -34.17 15.99
C GLY A 146 31.42 -33.81 17.22
N LEU A 147 31.16 -34.83 18.04
CA LEU A 147 30.35 -34.71 19.25
C LEU A 147 30.94 -33.76 20.30
N VAL A 148 32.26 -33.62 20.33
CA VAL A 148 32.95 -32.69 21.25
C VAL A 148 32.62 -31.24 20.88
N ALA A 149 32.71 -30.88 19.59
CA ALA A 149 32.31 -29.56 19.12
C ALA A 149 30.81 -29.27 19.37
N VAL A 150 29.94 -30.27 19.16
CA VAL A 150 28.50 -30.16 19.47
C VAL A 150 28.27 -29.85 20.95
N GLY A 151 29.01 -30.50 21.86
CA GLY A 151 28.92 -30.23 23.29
C GLY A 151 29.37 -28.81 23.67
N PHE A 152 30.46 -28.32 23.07
CA PHE A 152 30.89 -26.93 23.24
C PHE A 152 29.86 -25.92 22.75
N ILE A 153 29.23 -26.16 21.59
CA ILE A 153 28.17 -25.29 21.06
C ILE A 153 26.98 -25.21 22.06
N LYS A 154 26.58 -26.33 22.66
CA LYS A 154 25.52 -26.37 23.68
C LYS A 154 25.88 -25.59 24.95
N ASN A 155 27.15 -25.68 25.39
CA ASN A 155 27.64 -24.89 26.53
C ASN A 155 27.55 -23.39 26.24
N LEU A 156 28.05 -22.95 25.07
CA LEU A 156 27.97 -21.55 24.64
C LEU A 156 26.52 -21.07 24.50
N GLN A 157 25.61 -21.93 24.01
CA GLN A 157 24.19 -21.62 23.92
C GLN A 157 23.57 -21.35 25.30
N THR A 158 23.87 -22.18 26.29
CA THR A 158 23.35 -22.03 27.66
C THR A 158 23.93 -20.78 28.34
N MET A 159 25.23 -20.55 28.19
CA MET A 159 25.89 -19.33 28.68
C MET A 159 25.29 -18.06 28.06
N TYR A 160 25.05 -18.07 26.74
CA TYR A 160 24.39 -16.97 26.05
C TYR A 160 22.98 -16.71 26.58
N ARG A 161 22.18 -17.76 26.81
CA ARG A 161 20.83 -17.64 27.38
C ARG A 161 20.82 -17.05 28.78
N SER A 162 21.82 -17.37 29.61
CA SER A 162 21.96 -16.79 30.95
C SER A 162 22.19 -15.28 30.85
N ILE A 163 23.24 -14.86 30.13
CA ILE A 163 23.57 -13.42 30.01
C ILE A 163 22.51 -12.62 29.27
N HIS A 164 21.91 -13.18 28.22
CA HIS A 164 20.90 -12.43 27.45
C HIS A 164 19.72 -12.00 28.35
N ARG A 165 19.32 -12.81 29.35
CA ARG A 165 18.25 -12.44 30.29
C ARG A 165 18.61 -11.19 31.11
N ASP A 166 19.88 -11.02 31.45
CA ASP A 166 20.35 -9.96 32.33
C ASP A 166 20.85 -8.73 31.56
N ASN A 167 21.59 -8.93 30.46
CA ASN A 167 22.18 -7.86 29.65
C ASN A 167 22.37 -8.26 28.15
N PRO A 168 21.42 -7.89 27.27
CA PRO A 168 21.48 -8.19 25.83
C PRO A 168 22.67 -7.57 25.09
N VAL A 169 23.18 -6.42 25.53
CA VAL A 169 24.33 -5.74 24.90
C VAL A 169 25.61 -6.52 25.20
N LYS A 170 25.81 -6.92 26.46
CA LYS A 170 26.93 -7.78 26.87
C LYS A 170 26.90 -9.13 26.14
N ALA A 171 25.72 -9.70 25.93
CA ALA A 171 25.56 -10.93 25.14
C ALA A 171 25.98 -10.77 23.67
N ALA A 172 25.75 -9.59 23.06
CA ALA A 172 26.21 -9.33 21.70
C ALA A 172 27.74 -9.17 21.61
N GLU A 173 28.36 -8.54 22.61
CA GLU A 173 29.79 -8.20 22.61
C GLU A 173 30.71 -9.31 23.14
N CYS A 174 30.16 -10.36 23.74
CA CYS A 174 30.95 -11.42 24.39
C CYS A 174 31.69 -12.39 23.45
N GLY A 175 31.54 -12.24 22.12
CA GLY A 175 32.24 -13.08 21.12
C GLY A 175 31.61 -14.45 20.85
N ILE A 176 30.53 -14.82 21.54
CA ILE A 176 29.81 -16.08 21.30
C ILE A 176 29.20 -16.12 19.89
N ILE A 177 28.56 -15.02 19.44
CA ILE A 177 27.91 -14.96 18.12
C ILE A 177 28.91 -15.23 16.98
N PRO A 178 30.05 -14.51 16.88
CA PRO A 178 31.07 -14.81 15.88
C PRO A 178 31.59 -16.26 15.93
N ALA A 179 31.77 -16.81 17.13
CA ALA A 179 32.26 -18.18 17.30
C ALA A 179 31.28 -19.22 16.72
N ILE A 180 29.98 -19.08 17.03
CA ILE A 180 28.93 -19.97 16.49
C ILE A 180 28.73 -19.76 14.98
N VAL A 181 28.90 -18.54 14.46
CA VAL A 181 28.86 -18.33 13.01
C VAL A 181 30.07 -18.97 12.33
N ASN A 182 31.24 -19.01 12.99
CA ASN A 182 32.43 -19.66 12.44
C ASN A 182 32.29 -21.19 12.34
N THR A 183 31.58 -21.85 13.26
CA THR A 183 31.37 -23.30 13.22
C THR A 183 30.55 -23.77 12.01
N LEU A 184 29.81 -22.87 11.35
CA LEU A 184 29.14 -23.13 10.07
C LEU A 184 30.10 -23.49 8.93
N ARG A 185 31.42 -23.20 9.07
CA ARG A 185 32.46 -23.61 8.11
C ARG A 185 32.89 -25.08 8.26
N SER A 186 32.39 -25.78 9.27
CA SER A 186 32.74 -27.17 9.53
C SER A 186 32.42 -28.08 8.34
N VAL A 187 33.16 -29.18 8.24
CA VAL A 187 32.84 -30.29 7.33
C VAL A 187 31.88 -31.30 7.95
N ASP A 188 31.67 -31.23 9.26
CA ASP A 188 30.81 -32.13 10.03
C ASP A 188 29.36 -31.65 10.07
N GLN A 189 28.44 -32.50 9.61
CA GLN A 189 27.02 -32.21 9.57
C GLN A 189 26.43 -31.96 10.96
N ALA A 190 26.82 -32.74 11.97
CA ALA A 190 26.25 -32.62 13.31
C ALA A 190 26.63 -31.27 13.94
N VAL A 191 27.83 -30.77 13.63
CA VAL A 191 28.29 -29.44 14.05
C VAL A 191 27.48 -28.34 13.36
N ILE A 192 27.22 -28.46 12.05
CA ILE A 192 26.42 -27.49 11.30
C ILE A 192 24.97 -27.45 11.80
N ASP A 193 24.33 -28.61 11.95
CA ASP A 193 22.93 -28.70 12.40
C ASP A 193 22.78 -28.08 13.80
N GLN A 194 23.67 -28.46 14.74
CA GLN A 194 23.67 -27.87 16.08
C GLN A 194 23.93 -26.36 16.07
N SER A 195 24.81 -25.88 15.19
CA SER A 195 25.11 -24.44 15.06
C SER A 195 23.88 -23.67 14.59
N ILE A 196 23.15 -24.18 13.60
CA ILE A 196 21.91 -23.56 13.08
C ILE A 196 20.83 -23.54 14.16
N ASP A 197 20.66 -24.64 14.90
CA ASP A 197 19.71 -24.71 16.02
C ASP A 197 20.04 -23.70 17.12
N THR A 198 21.33 -23.54 17.42
CA THR A 198 21.80 -22.54 18.38
C THR A 198 21.55 -21.11 17.87
N ILE A 199 21.84 -20.82 16.60
CA ILE A 199 21.56 -19.51 15.98
C ILE A 199 20.05 -19.22 15.98
N GLN A 200 19.21 -20.19 15.60
CA GLN A 200 17.75 -20.03 15.63
C GLN A 200 17.26 -19.77 17.05
N SER A 201 17.82 -20.48 18.04
CA SER A 201 17.54 -20.20 19.45
C SER A 201 17.95 -18.78 19.84
N PHE A 202 19.08 -18.27 19.37
CA PHE A 202 19.48 -16.87 19.62
C PHE A 202 18.48 -15.92 18.97
N CYS A 203 18.03 -16.22 17.75
CA CYS A 203 17.04 -15.44 17.02
C CYS A 203 15.67 -15.34 17.72
N ASN A 204 15.29 -16.31 18.55
CA ASN A 204 14.07 -16.24 19.36
C ASN A 204 14.10 -15.19 20.48
N TYR A 205 15.30 -14.77 20.90
CA TYR A 205 15.50 -13.71 21.89
C TYR A 205 15.70 -12.32 21.26
N VAL A 206 15.66 -12.23 19.92
CA VAL A 206 15.95 -11.00 19.16
C VAL A 206 14.77 -10.04 19.20
N ASN A 207 14.67 -9.31 20.30
CA ASN A 207 14.08 -7.97 20.35
C ASN A 207 15.16 -6.86 20.35
N CYS A 208 16.43 -7.20 20.10
CA CYS A 208 17.56 -6.27 20.18
C CYS A 208 18.25 -6.08 18.82
N GLU A 209 18.21 -4.86 18.28
CA GLU A 209 18.86 -4.47 17.01
C GLU A 209 20.37 -4.77 16.99
N VAL A 210 21.03 -4.69 18.17
CA VAL A 210 22.47 -4.90 18.34
C VAL A 210 22.87 -6.34 18.01
N ILE A 211 22.04 -7.32 18.37
CA ILE A 211 22.29 -8.75 18.11
C ILE A 211 22.22 -9.05 16.61
N SER A 212 21.20 -8.54 15.92
CA SER A 212 21.08 -8.69 14.46
C SER A 212 22.24 -8.06 13.70
N ALA A 213 22.71 -6.89 14.15
CA ALA A 213 23.87 -6.24 13.57
C ALA A 213 25.13 -7.11 13.71
N GLU A 214 25.33 -7.75 14.86
CA GLU A 214 26.49 -8.61 15.10
C GLU A 214 26.48 -9.90 14.26
N PHE A 215 25.31 -10.53 14.07
CA PHE A 215 25.18 -11.67 13.16
C PHE A 215 25.58 -11.33 11.72
N ILE A 216 25.17 -10.15 11.25
CA ILE A 216 25.50 -9.70 9.90
C ILE A 216 26.97 -9.32 9.79
N ARG A 217 27.53 -8.65 10.80
CA ARG A 217 28.97 -8.36 10.89
C ARG A 217 29.82 -9.63 10.88
N SER A 218 29.32 -10.71 11.48
CA SER A 218 29.96 -12.03 11.51
C SER A 218 29.90 -12.78 10.17
N GLY A 219 29.19 -12.25 9.16
CA GLY A 219 29.08 -12.85 7.83
C GLY A 219 28.04 -13.97 7.72
N LEU A 220 27.07 -14.04 8.64
CA LEU A 220 26.06 -15.11 8.70
C LEU A 220 25.32 -15.30 7.36
N ILE A 221 24.87 -14.23 6.73
CA ILE A 221 24.06 -14.30 5.50
C ILE A 221 24.81 -14.98 4.34
N GLN A 222 26.10 -14.67 4.18
CA GLN A 222 26.93 -15.31 3.16
C GLN A 222 27.14 -16.79 3.48
N MET A 223 27.44 -17.12 4.74
CA MET A 223 27.61 -18.50 5.18
C MET A 223 26.35 -19.35 4.96
N LEU A 224 25.16 -18.82 5.27
CA LEU A 224 23.89 -19.51 5.03
C LEU A 224 23.64 -19.71 3.53
N SER A 225 24.01 -18.76 2.68
CA SER A 225 23.89 -18.88 1.22
C SER A 225 24.78 -19.99 0.65
N ASP A 226 26.01 -20.06 1.12
CA ASP A 226 26.97 -21.08 0.69
C ASP A 226 26.52 -22.48 1.15
N LEU A 227 26.04 -22.59 2.39
CA LEU A 227 25.52 -23.85 2.95
C LEU A 227 24.22 -24.31 2.27
N TYR A 228 23.32 -23.38 1.94
CA TYR A 228 22.06 -23.70 1.25
C TYR A 228 22.32 -24.41 -0.09
N THR A 229 23.37 -23.99 -0.80
CA THR A 229 23.78 -24.59 -2.08
C THR A 229 24.44 -25.97 -1.87
N LYS A 230 25.23 -26.12 -0.80
CA LYS A 230 25.94 -27.36 -0.45
C LYS A 230 24.98 -28.49 -0.02
N TYR A 231 23.90 -28.16 0.69
CA TYR A 231 22.95 -29.13 1.26
C TYR A 231 21.65 -29.18 0.47
N SER A 232 21.73 -29.45 -0.84
CA SER A 232 20.58 -29.41 -1.75
C SER A 232 19.41 -30.32 -1.35
N ASP A 233 19.71 -31.44 -0.68
CA ASP A 233 18.77 -32.55 -0.48
C ASP A 233 18.11 -32.58 0.91
N ASN A 234 18.54 -31.71 1.85
CA ASN A 234 17.98 -31.65 3.21
C ASN A 234 16.96 -30.50 3.32
N SER A 235 15.68 -30.80 3.13
CA SER A 235 14.61 -29.80 3.12
C SER A 235 14.39 -29.11 4.46
N GLU A 236 14.50 -29.86 5.57
CA GLU A 236 14.29 -29.31 6.92
C GLU A 236 15.36 -28.29 7.28
N LEU A 237 16.63 -28.62 6.99
CA LEU A 237 17.76 -27.73 7.23
C LEU A 237 17.66 -26.44 6.39
N LYS A 238 17.25 -26.57 5.12
CA LYS A 238 17.04 -25.42 4.22
C LYS A 238 15.99 -24.45 4.75
N THR A 239 14.86 -24.97 5.24
CA THR A 239 13.81 -24.13 5.84
C THR A 239 14.33 -23.36 7.04
N ARG A 240 15.05 -24.02 7.96
CA ARG A 240 15.66 -23.36 9.13
C ARG A 240 16.65 -22.27 8.72
N MET A 241 17.49 -22.51 7.71
CA MET A 241 18.44 -21.50 7.20
C MET A 241 17.73 -20.26 6.67
N ILE A 242 16.63 -20.44 5.92
CA ILE A 242 15.82 -19.35 5.38
C ILE A 242 15.17 -18.53 6.50
N GLU A 243 14.57 -19.20 7.48
CA GLU A 243 13.92 -18.55 8.63
C GLU A 243 14.92 -17.72 9.44
N VAL A 244 16.10 -18.28 9.72
CA VAL A 244 17.17 -17.58 10.44
C VAL A 244 17.61 -16.32 9.68
N ALA A 245 17.85 -16.44 8.36
CA ALA A 245 18.26 -15.31 7.54
C ALA A 245 17.19 -14.21 7.52
N GLY A 246 15.92 -14.57 7.33
CA GLY A 246 14.79 -13.64 7.32
C GLY A 246 14.62 -12.91 8.66
N ARG A 247 14.68 -13.65 9.77
CA ARG A 247 14.49 -13.10 11.12
C ARG A 247 15.62 -12.15 11.54
N VAL A 248 16.88 -12.48 11.23
CA VAL A 248 18.01 -11.60 11.48
C VAL A 248 17.88 -10.30 10.67
N ALA A 249 17.55 -10.42 9.38
CA ALA A 249 17.39 -9.29 8.47
C ALA A 249 16.25 -8.34 8.89
N SER A 250 15.09 -8.89 9.26
CA SER A 250 13.90 -8.09 9.61
C SER A 250 14.09 -7.22 10.85
N LYS A 251 15.02 -7.59 11.74
CA LYS A 251 15.28 -6.89 13.01
C LYS A 251 16.41 -5.87 12.94
N MET A 252 17.11 -5.75 11.81
CA MET A 252 18.06 -4.65 11.60
C MET A 252 17.39 -3.28 11.72
N ARG A 253 18.18 -2.23 11.99
CA ARG A 253 17.73 -0.83 11.90
C ARG A 253 17.75 -0.32 10.46
N ASP A 254 18.86 -0.55 9.76
CA ASP A 254 19.08 -0.17 8.37
C ASP A 254 19.52 -1.40 7.57
N PHE A 255 18.64 -1.93 6.71
CA PHE A 255 18.95 -3.12 5.91
C PHE A 255 19.52 -2.74 4.53
N PRO A 256 20.77 -3.10 4.20
CA PRO A 256 21.41 -2.69 2.96
C PRO A 256 20.91 -3.47 1.75
N VAL A 257 20.62 -2.78 0.65
CA VAL A 257 20.15 -3.37 -0.63
C VAL A 257 21.12 -4.41 -1.19
N SER A 258 22.43 -4.20 -1.02
CA SER A 258 23.45 -5.16 -1.49
C SER A 258 23.33 -6.54 -0.84
N LEU A 259 22.87 -6.59 0.42
CA LEU A 259 22.70 -7.84 1.16
C LEU A 259 21.43 -8.57 0.74
N ALA A 260 20.38 -7.85 0.31
CA ALA A 260 19.15 -8.42 -0.25
C ALA A 260 19.39 -9.25 -1.53
N ARG A 261 20.48 -8.97 -2.25
CA ARG A 261 20.91 -9.70 -3.46
C ARG A 261 21.57 -11.05 -3.18
N SER A 262 21.67 -11.44 -1.91
CA SER A 262 22.15 -12.74 -1.50
C SER A 262 21.14 -13.84 -1.88
N SER A 263 21.63 -14.98 -2.37
CA SER A 263 20.76 -16.08 -2.87
C SER A 263 19.82 -16.61 -1.80
N ILE A 264 20.16 -16.54 -0.51
CA ILE A 264 19.27 -16.97 0.57
C ILE A 264 17.95 -16.18 0.60
N PHE A 265 17.93 -14.91 0.18
CA PHE A 265 16.72 -14.08 0.16
C PHE A 265 15.87 -14.29 -1.10
N GLU A 266 16.48 -14.68 -2.22
CA GLU A 266 15.75 -15.23 -3.37
C GLU A 266 15.03 -16.52 -2.96
N GLN A 267 15.74 -17.42 -2.28
CA GLN A 267 15.16 -18.67 -1.77
C GLN A 267 14.12 -18.42 -0.68
N LEU A 268 14.31 -17.40 0.16
CA LEU A 268 13.29 -16.95 1.10
C LEU A 268 12.00 -16.60 0.35
N THR A 269 12.09 -15.82 -0.73
CA THR A 269 10.93 -15.41 -1.53
C THR A 269 10.23 -16.61 -2.16
N ILE A 270 10.99 -17.57 -2.72
CA ILE A 270 10.46 -18.79 -3.33
C ILE A 270 9.77 -19.70 -2.29
N SER A 271 10.34 -19.81 -1.09
CA SER A 271 9.84 -20.70 -0.03
C SER A 271 8.51 -20.25 0.59
N ILE A 272 8.13 -18.98 0.44
CA ILE A 272 6.85 -18.45 0.93
C ILE A 272 5.66 -19.25 0.37
N CYS A 273 5.76 -19.83 -0.84
CA CYS A 273 4.70 -20.68 -1.38
C CYS A 273 4.82 -22.16 -1.02
N ASN A 274 5.96 -22.64 -0.51
CA ASN A 274 6.19 -24.07 -0.32
C ASN A 274 5.94 -24.56 1.12
N LEU A 275 5.76 -23.64 2.07
CA LEU A 275 5.55 -23.96 3.49
C LEU A 275 4.06 -24.02 3.86
N SER A 276 3.78 -24.50 5.07
CA SER A 276 2.43 -24.46 5.64
C SER A 276 1.93 -23.01 5.73
N MET A 277 0.62 -22.79 5.78
CA MET A 277 0.03 -21.44 5.68
C MET A 277 0.49 -20.51 6.81
N ASP A 278 0.53 -21.02 8.04
CA ASP A 278 0.96 -20.25 9.23
C ASP A 278 2.44 -19.85 9.12
N ASP A 279 3.29 -20.77 8.68
CA ASP A 279 4.73 -20.53 8.54
C ASP A 279 5.05 -19.53 7.41
N SER A 280 4.20 -19.49 6.37
CA SER A 280 4.40 -18.65 5.19
C SER A 280 4.11 -17.17 5.45
N LEU A 281 3.15 -16.85 6.33
CA LEU A 281 2.75 -15.46 6.61
C LEU A 281 3.83 -14.68 7.37
N TYR A 282 4.55 -15.33 8.28
CA TYR A 282 5.61 -14.68 9.04
C TYR A 282 6.81 -14.31 8.15
N LEU A 283 7.11 -15.11 7.11
CA LEU A 283 8.15 -14.79 6.13
C LEU A 283 7.81 -13.52 5.31
N LEU A 284 6.53 -13.28 5.01
CA LEU A 284 6.09 -12.05 4.33
C LEU A 284 6.39 -10.79 5.18
N ASN A 285 6.28 -10.88 6.50
CA ASN A 285 6.68 -9.80 7.40
C ASN A 285 8.18 -9.53 7.32
N HIS A 286 9.01 -10.56 7.23
CA HIS A 286 10.45 -10.37 7.09
C HIS A 286 10.80 -9.56 5.84
N VAL A 287 10.18 -9.91 4.70
CA VAL A 287 10.33 -9.16 3.45
C VAL A 287 9.84 -7.72 3.62
N ASN A 288 8.66 -7.51 4.21
CA ASN A 288 8.12 -6.17 4.43
C ASN A 288 9.01 -5.32 5.33
N ASP A 289 9.52 -5.87 6.43
CA ASP A 289 10.45 -5.19 7.34
C ASP A 289 11.74 -4.80 6.61
N MET A 290 12.32 -5.70 5.82
CA MET A 290 13.52 -5.42 5.01
C MET A 290 13.28 -4.26 4.04
N ILE A 291 12.09 -4.19 3.41
CA ILE A 291 11.70 -3.06 2.55
C ILE A 291 11.57 -1.78 3.36
N GLN A 292 10.83 -1.81 4.47
CA GLN A 292 10.52 -0.62 5.26
C GLN A 292 11.75 -0.01 5.93
N LYS A 293 12.73 -0.84 6.30
CA LYS A 293 13.97 -0.45 6.96
C LYS A 293 15.15 -0.26 6.00
N SER A 294 14.91 -0.33 4.68
CA SER A 294 15.94 0.01 3.72
C SER A 294 16.06 1.52 3.54
N THR A 295 17.30 2.00 3.45
CA THR A 295 17.60 3.39 3.06
C THR A 295 17.17 3.71 1.63
N ASN A 296 17.04 2.70 0.76
CA ASN A 296 16.53 2.83 -0.61
C ASN A 296 15.40 1.82 -0.86
N LYS A 297 14.19 2.18 -0.40
CA LYS A 297 12.99 1.36 -0.54
C LYS A 297 12.68 0.99 -2.00
N ALA A 298 12.91 1.92 -2.93
CA ALA A 298 12.59 1.71 -4.34
C ALA A 298 13.44 0.60 -4.97
N GLU A 299 14.74 0.61 -4.70
CA GLU A 299 15.64 -0.43 -5.19
C GLU A 299 15.41 -1.76 -4.45
N MET A 300 15.11 -1.72 -3.15
CA MET A 300 14.78 -2.93 -2.37
C MET A 300 13.54 -3.63 -2.93
N ILE A 301 12.48 -2.88 -3.24
CA ILE A 301 11.26 -3.42 -3.84
C ILE A 301 11.53 -4.06 -5.20
N LYS A 302 12.41 -3.46 -6.03
CA LYS A 302 12.82 -4.06 -7.31
C LYS A 302 13.55 -5.40 -7.14
N VAL A 303 14.41 -5.53 -6.14
CA VAL A 303 15.09 -6.81 -5.86
C VAL A 303 14.07 -7.91 -5.57
N PHE A 304 13.07 -7.65 -4.72
CA PHE A 304 12.02 -8.63 -4.44
C PHE A 304 11.07 -8.85 -5.63
N GLN A 305 10.90 -7.85 -6.49
CA GLN A 305 10.19 -8.01 -7.75
C GLN A 305 10.93 -8.95 -8.71
N GLU A 306 12.27 -8.85 -8.82
CA GLU A 306 13.10 -9.80 -9.58
C GLU A 306 12.96 -11.22 -9.05
N TYR A 307 12.71 -11.38 -7.75
CA TYR A 307 12.41 -12.68 -7.10
C TYR A 307 10.95 -13.12 -7.23
N GLU A 308 10.16 -12.47 -8.09
CA GLU A 308 8.75 -12.78 -8.37
C GLU A 308 7.81 -12.69 -7.14
N ILE A 309 8.08 -11.82 -6.16
CA ILE A 309 7.27 -11.73 -4.92
C ILE A 309 5.76 -11.57 -5.17
N VAL A 310 5.36 -10.83 -6.22
CA VAL A 310 3.94 -10.60 -6.57
C VAL A 310 3.27 -11.90 -7.04
N LYS A 311 3.99 -12.73 -7.79
CA LYS A 311 3.52 -14.04 -8.25
C LYS A 311 3.39 -15.03 -7.09
N GLN A 312 4.30 -14.97 -6.12
CA GLN A 312 4.20 -15.76 -4.89
C GLN A 312 2.95 -15.34 -4.09
N LEU A 313 2.75 -14.03 -3.89
CA LEU A 313 1.53 -13.49 -3.25
C LEU A 313 0.25 -13.95 -3.94
N ASN A 314 0.20 -13.92 -5.27
CA ASN A 314 -0.93 -14.45 -6.03
C ASN A 314 -1.18 -15.95 -5.77
N THR A 315 -0.12 -16.75 -5.79
CA THR A 315 -0.22 -18.19 -5.56
C THR A 315 -0.78 -18.51 -4.19
N ILE A 316 -0.36 -17.75 -3.16
CA ILE A 316 -0.90 -17.86 -1.79
C ILE A 316 -2.38 -17.48 -1.78
N LEU A 317 -2.72 -16.33 -2.37
CA LEU A 317 -4.08 -15.78 -2.37
C LEU A 317 -5.09 -16.57 -3.20
N SER A 318 -4.61 -17.43 -4.10
CA SER A 318 -5.45 -18.30 -4.94
C SER A 318 -5.79 -19.66 -4.30
N ARG A 319 -5.26 -19.97 -3.11
CA ARG A 319 -5.57 -21.23 -2.40
C ARG A 319 -7.00 -21.19 -1.83
N ARG A 320 -7.70 -22.34 -1.81
CA ARG A 320 -9.09 -22.42 -1.30
C ARG A 320 -9.20 -22.37 0.24
N ASN A 321 -8.19 -22.87 0.95
CA ASN A 321 -8.11 -22.84 2.42
C ASN A 321 -7.05 -21.81 2.84
N ILE A 322 -7.38 -20.52 2.75
CA ILE A 322 -6.49 -19.47 3.22
C ILE A 322 -6.96 -18.96 4.57
N ASP A 323 -6.09 -19.10 5.57
CA ASP A 323 -6.10 -18.27 6.76
C ASP A 323 -5.27 -17.03 6.48
N LEU A 324 -5.96 -15.89 6.34
CA LEU A 324 -5.37 -14.57 6.11
C LEU A 324 -4.97 -13.89 7.43
N TYR A 325 -5.23 -14.55 8.56
CA TYR A 325 -4.97 -14.02 9.89
C TYR A 325 -3.66 -14.59 10.44
N ASP A 326 -2.82 -13.72 11.00
CA ASP A 326 -1.67 -14.07 11.83
C ASP A 326 -2.03 -13.69 13.29
N TYR A 327 -1.49 -14.38 14.30
CA TYR A 327 -1.74 -14.06 15.72
C TYR A 327 -1.03 -12.73 16.10
N GLY A 328 -1.58 -11.60 15.63
CA GLY A 328 -1.09 -10.24 15.84
C GLY A 328 -2.07 -9.21 15.27
N SER A 329 -2.08 -7.97 15.81
CA SER A 329 -3.08 -6.95 15.44
C SER A 329 -2.95 -6.41 14.00
N ASP A 330 -1.86 -6.71 13.30
CA ASP A 330 -1.60 -6.28 11.93
C ASP A 330 -1.19 -7.48 11.06
N THR A 331 -2.07 -7.84 10.13
CA THR A 331 -1.90 -9.00 9.24
C THR A 331 -0.73 -8.81 8.26
N SER A 332 0.19 -9.77 8.25
CA SER A 332 1.49 -9.75 7.57
C SER A 332 1.41 -9.53 6.05
N ILE A 333 0.46 -10.23 5.41
CA ILE A 333 0.19 -10.10 3.97
C ILE A 333 -0.35 -8.71 3.59
N VAL A 334 -1.11 -8.08 4.49
CA VAL A 334 -1.70 -6.75 4.27
C VAL A 334 -0.61 -5.70 4.25
N ASN A 335 0.35 -5.78 5.17
CA ASN A 335 1.44 -4.82 5.26
C ASN A 335 2.33 -4.85 4.02
N LEU A 336 2.69 -6.04 3.54
CA LEU A 336 3.48 -6.16 2.32
C LEU A 336 2.71 -5.64 1.09
N LEU A 337 1.44 -6.03 0.93
CA LEU A 337 0.62 -5.56 -0.19
C LEU A 337 0.44 -4.04 -0.17
N LYS A 338 0.20 -3.43 0.99
CA LYS A 338 0.15 -1.98 1.15
C LYS A 338 1.46 -1.34 0.73
N THR A 339 2.60 -1.84 1.20
CA THR A 339 3.93 -1.35 0.82
C THR A 339 4.15 -1.41 -0.70
N LEU A 340 3.78 -2.53 -1.34
CA LEU A 340 3.92 -2.70 -2.78
C LEU A 340 2.99 -1.78 -3.58
N VAL A 341 1.75 -1.60 -3.13
CA VAL A 341 0.78 -0.69 -3.75
C VAL A 341 1.15 0.77 -3.57
N ASP A 342 1.52 1.18 -2.36
CA ASP A 342 2.00 2.54 -2.08
C ASP A 342 3.21 2.87 -2.95
N PHE A 343 4.12 1.91 -3.15
CA PHE A 343 5.21 2.07 -4.10
C PHE A 343 4.70 2.21 -5.53
N ALA A 344 3.82 1.31 -5.98
CA ALA A 344 3.26 1.33 -7.33
C ALA A 344 2.48 2.63 -7.67
N ASP A 345 1.79 3.22 -6.68
CA ASP A 345 1.01 4.44 -6.86
C ASP A 345 1.88 5.70 -6.86
N ASN A 346 2.99 5.69 -6.11
CA ASN A 346 3.87 6.86 -5.99
C ASN A 346 5.10 6.80 -6.90
N HIS A 347 5.41 5.65 -7.49
CA HIS A 347 6.56 5.44 -8.36
C HIS A 347 6.14 5.45 -9.84
N PRO A 348 6.93 6.05 -10.76
CA PRO A 348 6.58 6.09 -12.19
C PRO A 348 6.58 4.71 -12.85
N ASP A 349 7.18 3.69 -12.20
CA ASP A 349 7.23 2.31 -12.68
C ASP A 349 5.91 1.58 -12.40
N SER A 350 5.13 1.32 -13.45
CA SER A 350 3.86 0.60 -13.35
C SER A 350 4.00 -0.92 -13.39
N SER A 351 5.22 -1.48 -13.42
CA SER A 351 5.42 -2.94 -13.52
C SER A 351 4.77 -3.70 -12.38
N ILE A 352 4.99 -3.25 -11.13
CA ILE A 352 4.41 -3.88 -9.94
C ILE A 352 2.89 -3.74 -9.94
N ARG A 353 2.37 -2.58 -10.36
CA ARG A 353 0.91 -2.39 -10.52
C ARG A 353 0.35 -3.37 -11.54
N THR A 354 1.02 -3.50 -12.68
CA THR A 354 0.65 -4.42 -13.76
C THR A 354 0.66 -5.87 -13.28
N GLU A 355 1.68 -6.29 -12.54
CA GLU A 355 1.77 -7.65 -11.98
C GLU A 355 0.68 -7.90 -10.94
N LEU A 356 0.41 -6.94 -10.04
CA LEU A 356 -0.67 -7.03 -9.05
C LEU A 356 -2.05 -7.13 -9.73
N ASP A 357 -2.25 -6.38 -10.81
CA ASP A 357 -3.49 -6.32 -11.58
C ASP A 357 -3.68 -7.57 -12.48
N GLN A 358 -2.62 -8.07 -13.13
CA GLN A 358 -2.67 -9.29 -13.94
C GLN A 358 -2.73 -10.56 -13.10
N GLY A 359 -2.24 -10.48 -11.87
CA GLY A 359 -2.13 -11.61 -10.97
C GLY A 359 -3.46 -12.15 -10.45
N MET A 360 -4.66 -11.78 -10.92
CA MET A 360 -5.94 -12.29 -10.39
C MET A 360 -6.12 -12.13 -8.86
N ILE A 361 -5.25 -11.35 -8.18
CA ILE A 361 -5.22 -11.23 -6.72
C ILE A 361 -6.54 -10.63 -6.24
N PHE A 362 -7.03 -9.62 -6.95
CA PHE A 362 -8.30 -8.98 -6.65
C PHE A 362 -9.46 -9.97 -6.76
N GLU A 363 -9.52 -10.78 -7.81
CA GLU A 363 -10.56 -11.76 -8.07
C GLU A 363 -10.58 -12.85 -6.99
N SER A 364 -9.40 -13.33 -6.60
CA SER A 364 -9.24 -14.30 -5.51
C SER A 364 -9.70 -13.71 -4.17
N LEU A 365 -9.31 -12.48 -3.83
CA LEU A 365 -9.77 -11.79 -2.62
C LEU A 365 -11.27 -11.52 -2.64
N MET A 366 -11.83 -11.16 -3.80
CA MET A 366 -13.27 -10.93 -3.97
C MET A 366 -14.08 -12.21 -3.80
N ALA A 367 -13.55 -13.35 -4.24
CA ALA A 367 -14.16 -14.67 -4.00
C ALA A 367 -14.18 -14.98 -2.50
N VAL A 368 -13.07 -14.73 -1.78
CA VAL A 368 -12.99 -14.89 -0.31
C VAL A 368 -13.98 -13.97 0.40
N ALA A 369 -14.07 -12.70 0.01
CA ALA A 369 -14.98 -11.73 0.63
C ALA A 369 -16.46 -12.06 0.42
N LYS A 370 -16.82 -12.70 -0.71
CA LYS A 370 -18.21 -13.05 -1.08
C LYS A 370 -18.65 -14.47 -0.72
N SER A 371 -17.72 -15.35 -0.38
CA SER A 371 -17.99 -16.76 -0.09
C SER A 371 -18.80 -16.92 1.20
N ASP A 372 -19.91 -17.65 1.20
CA ASP A 372 -20.71 -17.86 2.42
C ASP A 372 -20.00 -18.75 3.45
N ASP A 373 -19.15 -19.67 3.00
CA ASP A 373 -18.48 -20.69 3.81
C ASP A 373 -17.16 -20.22 4.46
N THR A 374 -16.68 -19.02 4.12
CA THR A 374 -15.38 -18.50 4.60
C THR A 374 -15.51 -17.86 5.99
N HIS A 375 -14.55 -18.17 6.88
CA HIS A 375 -14.45 -17.58 8.22
C HIS A 375 -14.46 -16.03 8.20
N TYR A 376 -15.17 -15.41 9.15
CA TYR A 376 -15.40 -13.95 9.16
C TYR A 376 -14.12 -13.11 9.20
N THR A 377 -13.06 -13.61 9.85
CA THR A 377 -11.76 -12.93 9.91
C THR A 377 -11.12 -12.83 8.52
N ASN A 378 -11.18 -13.89 7.72
CA ASN A 378 -10.63 -13.89 6.36
C ASN A 378 -11.44 -12.98 5.44
N LYS A 379 -12.77 -12.92 5.60
CA LYS A 379 -13.62 -11.93 4.90
C LYS A 379 -13.22 -10.49 5.25
N ARG A 380 -13.00 -10.20 6.54
CA ARG A 380 -12.59 -8.89 7.01
C ARG A 380 -11.23 -8.49 6.45
N VAL A 381 -10.24 -9.38 6.50
CA VAL A 381 -8.88 -9.11 5.99
C VAL A 381 -8.91 -8.97 4.46
N ALA A 382 -9.63 -9.83 3.74
CA ALA A 382 -9.80 -9.69 2.30
C ALA A 382 -10.48 -8.36 1.94
N GLY A 383 -11.55 -7.97 2.66
CA GLY A 383 -12.20 -6.67 2.51
C GLY A 383 -11.25 -5.51 2.75
N GLN A 384 -10.42 -5.57 3.80
CA GLN A 384 -9.39 -4.56 4.09
C GLN A 384 -8.34 -4.47 2.97
N ILE A 385 -7.87 -5.60 2.43
CA ILE A 385 -6.92 -5.59 1.30
C ILE A 385 -7.59 -5.00 0.06
N ILE A 386 -8.82 -5.40 -0.25
CA ILE A 386 -9.56 -4.90 -1.40
C ILE A 386 -9.75 -3.38 -1.30
N GLU A 387 -10.20 -2.90 -0.14
CA GLU A 387 -10.44 -1.49 0.12
C GLU A 387 -9.15 -0.67 0.13
N THR A 388 -8.07 -1.20 0.70
CA THR A 388 -6.82 -0.43 0.83
C THR A 388 -5.91 -0.54 -0.39
N CYS A 389 -5.81 -1.71 -1.02
CA CYS A 389 -4.80 -2.02 -2.04
C CYS A 389 -5.38 -2.04 -3.47
N PHE A 390 -6.68 -2.31 -3.60
CA PHE A 390 -7.38 -2.41 -4.88
C PHE A 390 -8.55 -1.43 -4.98
N GLN A 391 -8.48 -0.31 -4.24
CA GLN A 391 -9.52 0.71 -4.23
C GLN A 391 -9.83 1.17 -5.66
N HIS A 392 -8.85 1.27 -6.57
CA HIS A 392 -9.08 1.57 -7.99
C HIS A 392 -9.98 0.56 -8.71
N ARG A 393 -9.86 -0.74 -8.43
CA ARG A 393 -10.75 -1.77 -9.00
C ARG A 393 -12.13 -1.76 -8.35
N VAL A 394 -12.20 -1.46 -7.06
CA VAL A 394 -13.47 -1.22 -6.36
C VAL A 394 -14.17 0.01 -6.94
N TRP A 395 -13.39 1.06 -7.26
CA TRP A 395 -13.88 2.30 -7.85
C TRP A 395 -14.26 2.15 -9.32
N ASN A 396 -13.53 1.34 -10.07
CA ASN A 396 -13.83 1.08 -11.48
C ASN A 396 -14.93 0.00 -11.67
N GLY A 397 -15.25 -0.78 -10.63
CA GLY A 397 -16.15 -1.94 -10.70
C GLY A 397 -17.50 -1.80 -9.98
N ARG A 398 -17.69 -0.83 -9.07
CA ARG A 398 -19.04 -0.53 -8.57
C ARG A 398 -19.78 0.26 -9.63
N ARG A 399 -20.76 -0.39 -10.28
CA ARG A 399 -21.85 0.30 -10.98
C ARG A 399 -22.47 1.27 -9.98
N TYR A 400 -22.15 2.56 -10.11
CA TYR A 400 -22.62 3.59 -9.17
C TYR A 400 -24.05 3.98 -9.52
N THR A 401 -24.96 3.06 -9.31
CA THR A 401 -26.37 3.39 -9.24
C THR A 401 -26.61 3.97 -7.84
N GLU A 402 -27.18 5.16 -7.77
CA GLU A 402 -27.58 5.80 -6.52
C GLU A 402 -28.96 5.31 -6.09
N GLU A 403 -29.22 5.30 -4.78
CA GLU A 403 -30.60 5.15 -4.31
C GLU A 403 -31.43 6.31 -4.85
N VAL A 404 -32.58 5.98 -5.44
CA VAL A 404 -33.54 6.95 -5.94
C VAL A 404 -33.97 7.93 -4.84
N ARG A 405 -33.96 9.23 -5.16
CA ARG A 405 -34.35 10.31 -4.26
C ARG A 405 -35.84 10.58 -4.37
N THR A 406 -36.44 10.85 -3.23
CA THR A 406 -37.85 11.26 -3.10
C THR A 406 -38.05 12.68 -3.65
N LEU A 407 -39.28 13.01 -4.06
CA LEU A 407 -39.68 14.36 -4.47
C LEU A 407 -39.40 15.41 -3.39
N VAL A 408 -39.49 15.03 -2.12
CA VAL A 408 -39.20 15.91 -0.98
C VAL A 408 -37.72 16.26 -0.93
N GLU A 409 -36.84 15.27 -1.10
CA GLU A 409 -35.39 15.50 -1.21
C GLU A 409 -35.06 16.35 -2.43
N MET A 410 -35.67 16.06 -3.58
CA MET A 410 -35.45 16.80 -4.82
C MET A 410 -35.83 18.28 -4.69
N ARG A 411 -36.99 18.59 -4.08
CA ARG A 411 -37.41 19.98 -3.82
C ARG A 411 -36.48 20.68 -2.83
N TYR A 412 -36.02 19.99 -1.80
CA TYR A 412 -35.05 20.54 -0.85
C TYR A 412 -33.72 20.87 -1.53
N ILE A 413 -33.20 19.94 -2.33
CA ILE A 413 -31.97 20.10 -3.11
C ILE A 413 -32.11 21.30 -4.07
N GLN A 414 -33.22 21.41 -4.80
CA GLN A 414 -33.50 22.57 -5.67
C GLN A 414 -33.51 23.91 -4.91
N TYR A 415 -34.10 23.94 -3.72
CA TYR A 415 -34.07 25.13 -2.88
C TYR A 415 -32.65 25.49 -2.43
N LEU A 416 -31.87 24.51 -1.98
CA LEU A 416 -30.47 24.73 -1.59
C LEU A 416 -29.64 25.24 -2.78
N HIS A 417 -29.84 24.68 -3.98
CA HIS A 417 -29.19 25.15 -5.21
C HIS A 417 -29.46 26.64 -5.47
N SER A 418 -30.69 27.11 -5.22
CA SER A 418 -31.06 28.51 -5.44
C SER A 418 -30.24 29.49 -4.58
N ILE A 419 -29.80 29.05 -3.39
CA ILE A 419 -28.91 29.82 -2.51
C ILE A 419 -27.46 29.67 -2.97
N LEU A 420 -27.01 28.44 -3.26
CA LEU A 420 -25.63 28.16 -3.68
C LEU A 420 -25.26 28.84 -5.02
N CYS A 421 -26.23 29.15 -5.87
CA CYS A 421 -26.05 29.95 -7.08
C CYS A 421 -25.87 31.45 -6.81
N LYS A 422 -26.23 31.96 -5.61
CA LYS A 422 -26.05 33.38 -5.29
C LYS A 422 -24.55 33.68 -5.13
N PRO A 423 -24.07 34.82 -5.65
CA PRO A 423 -22.68 35.22 -5.47
C PRO A 423 -22.41 35.42 -3.98
N MET A 424 -21.21 35.03 -3.52
CA MET A 424 -20.74 35.28 -2.15
C MET A 424 -21.65 34.74 -1.03
N TRP A 425 -22.49 33.73 -1.30
CA TRP A 425 -23.45 33.19 -0.31
C TRP A 425 -22.79 32.78 1.03
N TRP A 426 -21.54 32.33 0.99
CA TRP A 426 -20.74 31.90 2.16
C TRP A 426 -20.33 33.05 3.08
N ILE A 427 -20.32 34.29 2.56
CA ILE A 427 -20.15 35.52 3.36
C ILE A 427 -21.52 36.01 3.81
N ASP A 428 -22.48 36.06 2.88
CA ASP A 428 -23.82 36.62 3.10
C ASP A 428 -24.60 35.93 4.21
N ILE A 429 -24.36 34.62 4.42
CA ILE A 429 -24.96 33.86 5.52
C ILE A 429 -24.61 34.42 6.92
N THR A 430 -23.51 35.14 7.05
CA THR A 430 -23.13 35.80 8.32
C THR A 430 -23.88 37.11 8.56
N ASN A 431 -24.54 37.65 7.53
CA ASN A 431 -25.29 38.90 7.60
C ASN A 431 -26.77 38.64 7.88
N GLN A 432 -27.22 38.96 9.10
CA GLN A 432 -28.60 38.75 9.52
C GLN A 432 -29.65 39.43 8.62
N HIS A 433 -29.34 40.59 8.04
CA HIS A 433 -30.27 41.27 7.14
C HIS A 433 -30.48 40.50 5.83
N ILE A 434 -29.41 39.91 5.28
CA ILE A 434 -29.49 39.13 4.05
C ILE A 434 -30.20 37.79 4.31
N VAL A 435 -29.89 37.14 5.43
CA VAL A 435 -30.56 35.90 5.83
C VAL A 435 -32.06 36.11 6.04
N GLU A 436 -32.48 37.24 6.63
CA GLU A 436 -33.90 37.57 6.77
C GLU A 436 -34.57 37.81 5.41
N GLN A 437 -33.86 38.44 4.46
CA GLN A 437 -34.36 38.58 3.09
C GLN A 437 -34.53 37.19 2.44
N TRP A 438 -33.57 36.28 2.58
CA TRP A 438 -33.71 34.91 2.06
C TRP A 438 -34.88 34.17 2.71
N ARG A 439 -35.15 34.43 4.00
CA ARG A 439 -36.32 33.87 4.70
C ARG A 439 -37.63 34.35 4.08
N VAL A 440 -37.75 35.65 3.81
CA VAL A 440 -38.93 36.22 3.13
C VAL A 440 -39.08 35.65 1.70
N ASP A 441 -37.98 35.60 0.94
CA ASP A 441 -37.97 35.03 -0.41
C ASP A 441 -38.39 33.54 -0.41
N SER A 442 -37.97 32.78 0.61
CA SER A 442 -38.30 31.36 0.76
C SER A 442 -39.80 31.13 0.98
N LEU A 443 -40.48 32.02 1.72
CA LEU A 443 -41.93 31.98 1.89
C LEU A 443 -42.65 32.21 0.55
N GLY A 444 -42.12 33.12 -0.29
CA GLY A 444 -42.62 33.35 -1.64
C GLY A 444 -42.46 32.15 -2.58
N GLN A 445 -41.53 31.23 -2.27
CA GLN A 445 -41.30 29.98 -3.00
C GLN A 445 -42.04 28.78 -2.39
N ASN A 446 -42.97 28.99 -1.44
CA ASN A 446 -43.66 27.94 -0.69
C ASN A 446 -42.74 27.02 0.14
N ILE A 447 -41.60 27.52 0.59
CA ILE A 447 -40.68 26.79 1.47
C ILE A 447 -41.10 27.00 2.93
N SER A 448 -41.24 25.90 3.68
CA SER A 448 -41.63 25.97 5.09
C SER A 448 -40.50 26.57 5.96
N PRO A 449 -40.81 27.26 7.08
CA PRO A 449 -39.80 27.77 8.00
C PRO A 449 -38.85 26.68 8.54
N SER A 450 -39.33 25.45 8.74
CA SER A 450 -38.49 24.32 9.15
C SER A 450 -37.52 23.89 8.05
N THR A 451 -37.95 23.89 6.79
CA THR A 451 -37.08 23.60 5.63
C THR A 451 -36.02 24.68 5.46
N PHE A 452 -36.39 25.95 5.66
CA PHE A 452 -35.45 27.07 5.65
C PHE A 452 -34.38 26.91 6.73
N ASN A 453 -34.78 26.62 7.97
CA ASN A 453 -33.84 26.43 9.08
C ASN A 453 -32.89 25.24 8.84
N LEU A 454 -33.40 24.13 8.29
CA LEU A 454 -32.58 22.99 7.91
C LEU A 454 -31.52 23.37 6.87
N ALA A 455 -31.92 24.11 5.82
CA ALA A 455 -30.99 24.60 4.80
C ALA A 455 -29.95 25.56 5.40
N LEU A 456 -30.35 26.41 6.35
CA LEU A 456 -29.43 27.33 7.02
C LEU A 456 -28.39 26.58 7.86
N GLU A 457 -28.81 25.61 8.69
CA GLU A 457 -27.89 24.75 9.46
C GLU A 457 -26.89 24.03 8.54
N GLN A 458 -27.34 23.56 7.39
CA GLN A 458 -26.49 22.89 6.40
C GLN A 458 -25.49 23.85 5.72
N LEU A 459 -25.93 25.04 5.32
CA LEU A 459 -25.05 26.05 4.73
C LEU A 459 -23.99 26.52 5.74
N GLU A 460 -24.34 26.66 7.02
CA GLU A 460 -23.37 26.94 8.08
C GLU A 460 -22.33 25.80 8.21
N PHE A 461 -22.77 24.55 8.09
CA PHE A 461 -21.85 23.41 8.04
C PHE A 461 -20.92 23.49 6.83
N PHE A 462 -21.41 23.85 5.63
CA PHE A 462 -20.57 24.04 4.45
C PHE A 462 -19.50 25.11 4.68
N VAL A 463 -19.88 26.26 5.24
CA VAL A 463 -18.91 27.32 5.58
C VAL A 463 -17.85 26.84 6.57
N LYS A 464 -18.25 26.07 7.59
CA LYS A 464 -17.32 25.57 8.61
C LYS A 464 -16.37 24.48 8.09
N GLN A 465 -16.84 23.60 7.19
CA GLN A 465 -16.13 22.35 6.86
C GLN A 465 -15.68 22.24 5.40
N LEU A 466 -16.41 22.85 4.45
CA LEU A 466 -16.21 22.65 3.01
C LEU A 466 -15.66 23.88 2.29
N VAL A 467 -15.85 25.08 2.84
CA VAL A 467 -15.24 26.30 2.32
C VAL A 467 -13.78 26.37 2.74
N CYS A 468 -12.89 26.59 1.78
CA CYS A 468 -11.46 26.70 2.05
C CYS A 468 -10.80 27.73 1.13
N SER A 469 -9.59 28.17 1.50
CA SER A 469 -8.82 29.10 0.69
C SER A 469 -8.25 28.41 -0.54
N GLY A 470 -8.23 29.14 -1.67
CA GLY A 470 -7.51 28.67 -2.85
C GLY A 470 -6.00 28.63 -2.63
N SER A 471 -5.28 28.17 -3.66
CA SER A 471 -3.83 28.07 -3.63
C SER A 471 -3.20 29.45 -3.39
N ASP A 472 -2.17 29.51 -2.54
CA ASP A 472 -1.51 30.75 -2.11
C ASP A 472 -2.45 31.81 -1.49
N GLY A 473 -3.65 31.42 -1.05
CA GLY A 473 -4.66 32.32 -0.49
C GLY A 473 -5.47 33.10 -1.53
N LEU A 474 -5.36 32.75 -2.82
CA LEU A 474 -6.08 33.43 -3.90
C LEU A 474 -7.44 32.77 -4.15
N GLY A 475 -8.50 33.56 -4.02
CA GLY A 475 -9.87 33.11 -4.18
C GLY A 475 -10.35 32.20 -3.04
N THR A 476 -11.62 31.82 -3.10
CA THR A 476 -12.27 30.96 -2.12
C THR A 476 -12.91 29.79 -2.84
N ILE A 477 -12.55 28.58 -2.43
CA ILE A 477 -13.12 27.34 -2.94
C ILE A 477 -14.38 27.07 -2.14
N VAL A 478 -15.51 26.93 -2.82
CA VAL A 478 -16.80 26.68 -2.19
C VAL A 478 -17.52 25.52 -2.88
N PRO A 479 -18.41 24.80 -2.16
CA PRO A 479 -19.35 23.89 -2.79
C PRO A 479 -20.15 24.61 -3.88
N GLY A 480 -20.21 24.01 -5.07
CA GLY A 480 -21.08 24.48 -6.15
C GLY A 480 -22.54 24.11 -5.88
N PRO A 481 -23.48 24.63 -6.69
CA PRO A 481 -24.90 24.32 -6.57
C PRO A 481 -25.17 22.82 -6.67
N VAL A 482 -24.54 22.10 -7.59
CA VAL A 482 -24.74 20.65 -7.70
C VAL A 482 -23.87 19.93 -6.67
N GLU A 483 -24.42 18.91 -6.01
CA GLU A 483 -23.69 18.06 -5.06
C GLU A 483 -22.34 17.59 -5.63
N LEU A 484 -21.32 17.43 -4.78
CA LEU A 484 -19.95 17.04 -5.17
C LEU A 484 -19.32 17.92 -6.27
N THR A 485 -19.82 19.13 -6.49
CA THR A 485 -19.12 20.12 -7.32
C THR A 485 -18.46 21.16 -6.43
N TYR A 486 -17.31 21.65 -6.87
CA TYR A 486 -16.63 22.77 -6.22
C TYR A 486 -16.30 23.83 -7.25
N ILE A 487 -16.50 25.08 -6.86
CA ILE A 487 -16.24 26.25 -7.70
C ILE A 487 -15.16 27.12 -7.06
N LEU A 488 -14.41 27.79 -7.91
CA LEU A 488 -13.44 28.81 -7.55
C LEU A 488 -13.51 29.92 -8.60
N ASP A 489 -14.02 31.07 -8.18
CA ASP A 489 -14.12 32.23 -9.05
C ASP A 489 -12.85 33.07 -8.95
N ASN A 490 -12.27 33.43 -10.10
CA ASN A 490 -11.10 34.31 -10.21
C ASN A 490 -9.90 33.88 -9.33
N GLY A 491 -9.73 32.57 -9.11
CA GLY A 491 -8.63 32.02 -8.31
C GLY A 491 -7.32 31.85 -9.09
N ILE A 492 -7.30 32.18 -10.38
CA ILE A 492 -6.11 32.13 -11.22
C ILE A 492 -5.43 33.51 -11.18
N PRO A 493 -4.13 33.62 -10.83
CA PRO A 493 -3.43 34.90 -10.80
C PRO A 493 -3.41 35.61 -12.15
N ASP A 494 -3.61 36.93 -12.17
CA ASP A 494 -3.67 37.74 -13.42
C ASP A 494 -2.43 37.59 -14.31
N ASN A 495 -1.25 37.45 -13.71
CA ASN A 495 -0.01 37.25 -14.45
C ASN A 495 0.06 35.86 -15.12
N VAL A 496 -0.61 34.85 -14.56
CA VAL A 496 -0.74 33.52 -15.15
C VAL A 496 -1.80 33.56 -16.25
N TYR A 497 -2.94 34.21 -16.02
CA TYR A 497 -3.98 34.40 -17.02
C TYR A 497 -3.47 35.15 -18.27
N THR A 498 -2.77 36.28 -18.10
CA THR A 498 -2.22 37.06 -19.22
C THR A 498 -1.23 36.24 -20.05
N ARG A 499 -0.43 35.40 -19.39
CA ARG A 499 0.50 34.48 -20.06
C ARG A 499 -0.23 33.35 -20.78
N LEU A 500 -1.30 32.81 -20.20
CA LEU A 500 -2.16 31.83 -20.88
C LEU A 500 -2.69 32.43 -22.18
N MET A 501 -3.29 33.62 -22.12
CA MET A 501 -3.84 34.30 -23.30
C MET A 501 -2.79 34.54 -24.39
N THR A 502 -1.59 34.97 -24.01
CA THR A 502 -0.47 35.16 -24.95
C THR A 502 -0.08 33.84 -25.63
N ASN A 503 0.16 32.78 -24.85
CA ASN A 503 0.53 31.47 -25.38
C ASN A 503 -0.57 30.85 -26.26
N VAL A 504 -1.85 31.08 -25.93
CA VAL A 504 -2.98 30.61 -26.73
C VAL A 504 -3.04 31.34 -28.06
N SER A 505 -2.84 32.66 -28.08
CA SER A 505 -2.80 33.45 -29.31
C SER A 505 -1.69 32.98 -30.24
N ASP A 506 -0.49 32.71 -29.70
CA ASP A 506 0.64 32.16 -30.48
C ASP A 506 0.30 30.81 -31.14
N ILE A 507 -0.48 29.96 -30.45
CA ILE A 507 -0.93 28.67 -30.99
C ILE A 507 -1.99 28.87 -32.06
N GLU A 508 -2.96 29.75 -31.82
CA GLU A 508 -4.05 30.08 -32.76
C GLU A 508 -3.49 30.63 -34.08
N ASP A 509 -2.53 31.56 -34.03
CA ASP A 509 -1.87 32.15 -35.20
C ASP A 509 -1.03 31.14 -36.00
N GLY A 510 -0.44 30.15 -35.32
CA GLY A 510 0.35 29.09 -35.95
C GLY A 510 -0.48 27.98 -36.59
N SER A 511 -1.77 27.87 -36.23
CA SER A 511 -2.71 26.94 -36.82
C SER A 511 -3.49 27.57 -37.96
N ASN A 512 -3.50 26.92 -39.13
CA ASN A 512 -4.35 27.31 -40.27
C ASN A 512 -5.85 27.12 -39.95
N HIS A 513 -6.40 27.97 -39.08
CA HIS A 513 -7.80 27.99 -38.66
C HIS A 513 -8.69 28.67 -39.70
N ASN A 514 -8.84 28.04 -40.85
CA ASN A 514 -9.88 28.39 -41.83
C ASN A 514 -10.68 27.13 -42.21
N THR A 515 -11.08 26.33 -41.22
CA THR A 515 -11.85 25.08 -41.44
C THR A 515 -13.37 25.29 -41.43
N GLY A 516 -13.86 26.50 -41.10
CA GLY A 516 -15.30 26.80 -41.01
C GLY A 516 -16.06 26.02 -39.91
N GLN A 517 -15.32 25.32 -39.04
CA GLN A 517 -15.83 24.60 -37.87
C GLN A 517 -16.03 25.58 -36.71
N MET A 518 -16.98 25.30 -35.83
CA MET A 518 -17.33 26.16 -34.69
C MET A 518 -16.49 25.85 -33.43
N VAL A 519 -16.00 24.61 -33.33
CA VAL A 519 -15.22 24.11 -32.18
C VAL A 519 -13.81 23.78 -32.65
N HIS A 520 -12.83 24.39 -31.99
CA HIS A 520 -11.40 24.24 -32.26
C HIS A 520 -10.69 23.69 -31.02
N ASN A 521 -10.20 22.45 -31.12
CA ASN A 521 -9.34 21.87 -30.07
C ASN A 521 -7.89 22.24 -30.37
N LEU A 522 -7.35 23.24 -29.66
CA LEU A 522 -5.95 23.66 -29.77
C LEU A 522 -5.01 22.59 -29.18
N ILE A 523 -5.42 21.98 -28.06
CA ILE A 523 -4.83 20.76 -27.52
C ILE A 523 -5.89 19.67 -27.62
N ASP A 524 -5.83 18.86 -28.69
CA ASP A 524 -6.74 17.75 -28.91
C ASP A 524 -6.19 16.45 -28.29
N ALA A 525 -6.77 16.05 -27.15
CA ALA A 525 -6.41 14.81 -26.48
C ALA A 525 -6.64 13.55 -27.34
N SER A 526 -7.52 13.62 -28.35
CA SER A 526 -7.88 12.49 -29.23
C SER A 526 -6.92 12.32 -30.42
N MET A 527 -6.07 13.31 -30.68
CA MET A 527 -4.99 13.18 -31.66
C MET A 527 -3.84 12.38 -31.06
N TYR A 528 -3.19 11.54 -31.88
CA TYR A 528 -2.05 10.72 -31.43
C TYR A 528 -2.32 9.89 -30.16
N SER A 529 -3.54 9.36 -30.04
CA SER A 529 -3.94 8.46 -28.94
C SER A 529 -3.14 7.15 -28.97
N VAL A 530 -3.17 6.40 -27.88
CA VAL A 530 -2.69 5.01 -27.88
C VAL A 530 -3.62 4.17 -28.75
N VAL A 531 -3.04 3.31 -29.57
CA VAL A 531 -3.71 2.22 -30.28
C VAL A 531 -3.12 0.91 -29.80
N TYR A 532 -3.95 0.11 -29.11
CA TYR A 532 -3.50 -1.17 -28.56
C TYR A 532 -2.95 -2.08 -29.66
N GLY A 533 -1.83 -2.74 -29.38
CA GLY A 533 -1.08 -3.56 -30.35
C GLY A 533 -0.34 -2.80 -31.46
N GLN A 534 -0.40 -1.46 -31.51
CA GLN A 534 0.25 -0.68 -32.57
C GLN A 534 1.14 0.45 -32.08
N THR A 535 0.76 1.13 -30.99
CA THR A 535 1.57 2.23 -30.45
C THR A 535 2.84 1.68 -29.83
N MET A 536 3.97 2.32 -30.14
CA MET A 536 5.28 1.92 -29.63
C MET A 536 5.56 2.58 -28.28
N ILE A 537 6.13 1.81 -27.36
CA ILE A 537 6.51 2.22 -26.00
C ILE A 537 7.99 1.97 -25.75
N ALA A 538 8.59 2.78 -24.89
CA ALA A 538 9.99 2.64 -24.50
C ALA A 538 10.20 1.43 -23.57
N PRO A 539 11.39 0.77 -23.59
CA PRO A 539 11.78 -0.25 -22.61
C PRO A 539 11.79 0.23 -21.16
N LEU A 540 11.49 -0.66 -20.20
CA LEU A 540 11.42 -0.39 -18.77
C LEU A 540 12.67 0.33 -18.22
N ARG A 541 13.87 -0.11 -18.63
CA ARG A 541 15.17 0.49 -18.23
C ARG A 541 15.34 1.97 -18.60
N ILE A 542 14.63 2.44 -19.64
CA ILE A 542 14.65 3.83 -20.11
C ILE A 542 13.55 4.63 -19.40
N ARG A 543 12.42 3.97 -19.07
CA ARG A 543 11.30 4.57 -18.33
C ARG A 543 11.72 5.20 -17.00
N LEU A 544 12.66 4.56 -16.33
CA LEU A 544 13.20 4.99 -15.04
C LEU A 544 14.11 6.24 -15.11
N LYS A 545 14.50 6.70 -16.31
CA LYS A 545 15.39 7.86 -16.51
C LYS A 545 14.66 9.14 -16.97
N TYR A 546 13.34 9.08 -17.19
CA TYR A 546 12.58 10.16 -17.86
C TYR A 546 12.47 11.48 -17.11
N THR A 547 12.69 11.51 -15.79
CA THR A 547 12.62 12.74 -15.00
C THR A 547 13.67 13.79 -15.37
N THR A 548 14.61 13.49 -16.27
CA THR A 548 15.74 14.38 -16.62
C THR A 548 16.00 14.57 -18.13
N MET A 549 15.25 13.93 -19.04
CA MET A 549 15.54 13.95 -20.48
C MET A 549 14.48 14.68 -21.33
N VAL A 550 14.91 15.29 -22.44
CA VAL A 550 14.00 15.96 -23.40
C VAL A 550 13.33 14.89 -24.29
N PRO A 551 12.01 14.94 -24.53
CA PRO A 551 11.28 13.91 -25.28
C PRO A 551 11.80 13.60 -26.69
N CYS A 552 12.50 14.54 -27.34
CA CYS A 552 13.09 14.37 -28.67
C CYS A 552 14.33 13.46 -28.71
N ASP A 553 14.91 13.11 -27.56
CA ASP A 553 16.05 12.19 -27.46
C ASP A 553 15.63 10.71 -27.47
N ILE A 554 14.31 10.45 -27.48
CA ILE A 554 13.73 9.10 -27.39
C ILE A 554 13.56 8.52 -28.80
N LEU A 555 14.66 8.03 -29.39
CA LEU A 555 14.63 7.20 -30.60
C LEU A 555 14.52 5.69 -30.28
N LEU A 556 14.15 5.33 -29.04
CA LEU A 556 14.33 3.98 -28.49
C LEU A 556 13.01 3.23 -28.18
N SER A 557 11.89 3.69 -28.71
CA SER A 557 10.62 2.94 -28.66
C SER A 557 10.77 1.64 -29.46
N THR A 558 10.88 0.51 -28.76
CA THR A 558 11.28 -0.79 -29.35
C THR A 558 10.29 -1.91 -29.05
N ARG A 559 9.22 -1.63 -28.29
CA ARG A 559 8.17 -2.61 -27.98
C ARG A 559 6.81 -2.02 -28.30
N LEU A 560 5.89 -2.88 -28.73
CA LEU A 560 4.48 -2.52 -28.87
C LEU A 560 3.82 -2.46 -27.48
N VAL A 561 2.84 -1.57 -27.37
CA VAL A 561 1.87 -1.62 -26.28
C VAL A 561 1.08 -2.93 -26.36
N SER A 562 0.64 -3.43 -25.19
CA SER A 562 -0.24 -4.60 -25.10
C SER A 562 -1.43 -4.49 -26.06
N ASP A 563 -1.87 -5.62 -26.61
CA ASP A 563 -3.08 -5.71 -27.44
C ASP A 563 -4.36 -5.53 -26.61
N MET A 564 -4.25 -5.60 -25.28
CA MET A 564 -5.34 -5.44 -24.32
C MET A 564 -5.09 -4.25 -23.39
N PRO A 565 -6.16 -3.53 -22.98
CA PRO A 565 -6.07 -2.47 -21.99
C PRO A 565 -5.59 -3.01 -20.63
N ILE A 566 -4.91 -2.16 -19.85
CA ILE A 566 -4.44 -2.51 -18.49
C ILE A 566 -5.63 -2.70 -17.56
N ILE A 567 -6.65 -1.88 -17.72
CA ILE A 567 -7.90 -1.92 -16.95
C ILE A 567 -8.94 -2.61 -17.81
N ASP A 568 -9.41 -3.77 -17.38
CA ASP A 568 -10.48 -4.53 -18.05
C ASP A 568 -11.86 -4.18 -17.48
N GLY A 569 -12.91 -4.44 -18.24
CA GLY A 569 -14.28 -4.13 -17.88
C GLY A 569 -15.29 -4.69 -18.88
N ASP A 570 -16.57 -4.40 -18.66
CA ASP A 570 -17.61 -4.83 -19.60
C ASP A 570 -17.32 -4.25 -21.00
N SER A 571 -17.27 -5.15 -21.99
CA SER A 571 -17.05 -4.86 -23.41
C SER A 571 -17.93 -3.74 -23.99
N LYS A 572 -19.09 -3.48 -23.38
CA LYS A 572 -20.01 -2.40 -23.79
C LYS A 572 -19.48 -1.01 -23.43
N PHE A 573 -18.71 -0.89 -22.36
CA PHE A 573 -18.32 0.38 -21.73
C PHE A 573 -16.81 0.68 -21.84
N ILE A 574 -16.04 -0.27 -22.37
CA ILE A 574 -14.59 -0.15 -22.56
C ILE A 574 -14.24 0.07 -24.03
N SER A 575 -13.17 0.83 -24.29
CA SER A 575 -12.52 0.83 -25.60
C SER A 575 -11.43 -0.23 -25.64
N ARG A 576 -11.56 -1.20 -26.54
CA ARG A 576 -10.54 -2.25 -26.76
C ARG A 576 -9.46 -1.84 -27.74
N LYS A 577 -9.60 -0.67 -28.39
CA LYS A 577 -8.69 -0.23 -29.45
C LYS A 577 -7.92 1.02 -29.08
N PHE A 578 -8.55 1.96 -28.36
CA PHE A 578 -8.00 3.28 -28.13
C PHE A 578 -7.94 3.64 -26.64
N GLN A 579 -6.99 4.51 -26.30
CA GLN A 579 -6.88 5.15 -25.00
C GLN A 579 -6.28 6.54 -25.18
N TRP A 580 -6.86 7.56 -24.55
CA TRP A 580 -6.18 8.85 -24.40
C TRP A 580 -4.85 8.70 -23.66
N LEU A 581 -3.92 9.61 -23.98
CA LEU A 581 -2.54 9.57 -23.51
C LEU A 581 -2.32 10.65 -22.44
N PRO A 582 -2.45 10.33 -21.14
CA PRO A 582 -2.22 11.28 -20.05
C PRO A 582 -0.76 11.70 -19.96
N SER A 583 -0.55 12.84 -19.29
CA SER A 583 0.77 13.37 -18.95
C SER A 583 1.03 13.20 -17.45
N GLU A 584 2.30 13.11 -17.09
CA GLU A 584 2.76 12.91 -15.71
C GLU A 584 2.91 14.27 -15.01
N PHE A 585 2.01 14.55 -14.08
CA PHE A 585 2.06 15.72 -13.21
C PHE A 585 2.62 15.30 -11.85
N ARG A 586 3.49 16.12 -11.27
CA ARG A 586 4.00 15.93 -9.90
C ARG A 586 3.57 17.11 -9.07
N VAL A 587 2.88 16.82 -7.97
CA VAL A 587 2.59 17.81 -6.94
C VAL A 587 3.69 17.69 -5.89
N GLU A 588 4.50 18.72 -5.76
CA GLU A 588 5.59 18.76 -4.79
C GLU A 588 5.07 18.96 -3.36
N GLN A 589 5.96 18.77 -2.38
CA GLN A 589 5.59 18.86 -0.96
C GLN A 589 5.14 20.28 -0.56
N ASP A 590 5.64 21.30 -1.25
CA ASP A 590 5.23 22.71 -1.08
C ASP A 590 3.94 23.07 -1.82
N GLY A 591 3.34 22.10 -2.53
CA GLY A 591 2.14 22.29 -3.37
C GLY A 591 2.43 22.89 -4.74
N SER A 592 3.69 23.16 -5.10
CA SER A 592 4.04 23.49 -6.48
C SER A 592 3.82 22.29 -7.40
N VAL A 593 3.61 22.54 -8.70
CA VAL A 593 3.31 21.50 -9.68
C VAL A 593 4.35 21.54 -10.78
N THR A 594 4.87 20.36 -11.15
CA THR A 594 5.73 20.15 -12.30
C THR A 594 5.09 19.14 -13.25
N ILE A 595 5.38 19.27 -14.55
CA ILE A 595 4.91 18.36 -15.59
C ILE A 595 6.13 17.60 -16.08
N ASN A 596 6.21 16.31 -15.75
CA ASN A 596 7.38 15.45 -15.91
C ASN A 596 7.41 14.72 -17.25
N SER A 597 6.36 14.83 -18.07
CA SER A 597 6.32 14.31 -19.44
C SER A 597 5.64 15.30 -20.37
N TYR A 598 5.71 15.09 -21.68
CA TYR A 598 5.04 16.01 -22.62
C TYR A 598 3.51 15.90 -22.50
N ILE A 599 2.80 17.00 -22.71
CA ILE A 599 1.36 17.05 -22.94
C ILE A 599 1.09 16.58 -24.37
N ASN A 600 0.22 15.58 -24.51
CA ASN A 600 -0.14 15.06 -25.82
C ASN A 600 -0.60 16.19 -26.76
N ASN A 601 -0.13 16.17 -28.00
CA ASN A 601 -0.38 17.19 -29.01
C ASN A 601 0.17 18.62 -28.70
N LEU A 602 0.98 18.80 -27.65
CA LEU A 602 1.62 20.09 -27.33
C LEU A 602 3.15 19.94 -27.24
N ASN A 603 3.90 20.55 -28.16
CA ASN A 603 5.36 20.39 -28.19
C ASN A 603 6.03 21.03 -26.95
N PRO A 604 6.82 20.27 -26.16
CA PRO A 604 7.42 20.76 -24.91
C PRO A 604 8.58 21.75 -25.11
N ILE A 605 9.21 21.76 -26.29
CA ILE A 605 10.32 22.67 -26.61
C ILE A 605 9.75 24.01 -27.08
N TRP A 606 8.82 23.97 -28.03
CA TRP A 606 8.25 25.19 -28.65
C TRP A 606 7.34 25.93 -27.68
N HIS A 607 6.56 25.21 -26.87
CA HIS A 607 5.57 25.80 -25.96
C HIS A 607 6.00 25.72 -24.49
N ARG A 608 7.30 25.86 -24.21
CA ARG A 608 7.85 25.75 -22.84
C ARG A 608 7.16 26.69 -21.84
N ASP A 609 6.76 27.89 -22.29
CA ASP A 609 6.06 28.85 -21.43
C ASP A 609 4.63 28.40 -21.09
N MET A 610 3.92 27.84 -22.07
CA MET A 610 2.59 27.23 -21.90
C MET A 610 2.62 26.09 -20.88
N TYR A 611 3.63 25.21 -20.90
CA TYR A 611 3.77 24.14 -19.89
C TYR A 611 3.89 24.71 -18.47
N LYS A 612 4.73 25.74 -18.28
CA LYS A 612 4.84 26.43 -16.97
C LYS A 612 3.52 27.07 -16.57
N CYS A 613 2.77 27.61 -17.53
CA CYS A 613 1.47 28.21 -17.29
C CYS A 613 0.44 27.16 -16.85
N ILE A 614 0.31 26.06 -17.60
CA ILE A 614 -0.58 24.94 -17.28
C ILE A 614 -0.26 24.36 -15.90
N ALA A 615 1.02 24.19 -15.57
CA ALA A 615 1.43 23.71 -14.24
C ALA A 615 0.97 24.66 -13.12
N LYS A 616 1.12 25.97 -13.31
CA LYS A 616 0.65 26.98 -12.35
C LYS A 616 -0.87 27.02 -12.23
N ILE A 617 -1.60 26.85 -13.33
CA ILE A 617 -3.07 26.76 -13.29
C ILE A 617 -3.48 25.48 -12.56
N PHE A 618 -2.87 24.34 -12.87
CA PHE A 618 -3.15 23.07 -12.20
C PHE A 618 -2.88 23.14 -10.69
N LYS A 619 -1.84 23.87 -10.26
CA LYS A 619 -1.58 24.19 -8.83
C LYS A 619 -2.81 24.82 -8.15
N CYS A 620 -3.58 25.67 -8.84
CA CYS A 620 -4.82 26.25 -8.30
C CYS A 620 -5.95 25.21 -8.19
N PHE A 621 -5.96 24.19 -9.05
CA PHE A 621 -6.93 23.09 -9.02
C PHE A 621 -6.62 22.02 -7.97
N VAL A 622 -5.37 21.86 -7.54
CA VAL A 622 -4.98 20.87 -6.50
C VAL A 622 -5.89 20.90 -5.26
N PRO A 623 -6.07 22.04 -4.55
CA PRO A 623 -6.96 22.09 -3.39
C PRO A 623 -8.44 21.86 -3.72
N MET A 624 -8.87 22.17 -4.95
CA MET A 624 -10.23 21.86 -5.41
C MET A 624 -10.42 20.35 -5.54
N PHE A 625 -9.46 19.65 -6.17
CA PHE A 625 -9.48 18.18 -6.26
C PHE A 625 -9.36 17.51 -4.89
N GLU A 626 -8.52 18.02 -3.98
CA GLU A 626 -8.47 17.53 -2.59
C GLU A 626 -9.82 17.65 -1.88
N SER A 627 -10.54 18.78 -2.08
CA SER A 627 -11.88 19.00 -1.52
C SER A 627 -12.92 18.04 -2.11
N LEU A 628 -12.84 17.81 -3.43
CA LEU A 628 -13.68 16.83 -4.13
C LEU A 628 -13.41 15.41 -3.61
N PHE A 629 -12.15 14.95 -3.61
CA PHE A 629 -11.82 13.58 -3.20
C PHE A 629 -12.17 13.31 -1.74
N ARG A 630 -12.00 14.31 -0.85
CA ARG A 630 -12.48 14.22 0.54
C ARG A 630 -13.98 13.97 0.62
N THR A 631 -14.76 14.44 -0.36
CA THR A 631 -16.23 14.30 -0.36
C THR A 631 -16.77 13.11 -1.18
N MET A 632 -15.88 12.34 -1.82
CA MET A 632 -16.28 11.18 -2.64
C MET A 632 -16.41 9.88 -1.84
N ASP A 633 -15.72 9.73 -0.69
CA ASP A 633 -15.73 8.49 0.10
C ASP A 633 -15.52 8.74 1.62
N PRO A 634 -16.52 8.47 2.49
CA PRO A 634 -17.88 8.02 2.15
C PRO A 634 -18.60 9.11 1.36
N MET A 635 -19.49 8.85 0.40
CA MET A 635 -20.02 9.94 -0.44
C MET A 635 -20.84 11.00 0.33
N PHE A 636 -20.53 12.29 0.13
CA PHE A 636 -21.31 13.40 0.69
C PHE A 636 -22.63 13.57 -0.07
N LYS A 637 -23.76 13.48 0.64
CA LYS A 637 -25.10 13.82 0.12
C LYS A 637 -25.63 15.01 0.90
N TYR A 638 -26.26 15.97 0.22
CA TYR A 638 -26.90 17.10 0.90
C TYR A 638 -28.04 16.61 1.78
N ILE A 639 -28.80 15.62 1.33
CA ILE A 639 -29.80 14.97 2.14
C ILE A 639 -29.91 13.48 1.76
N ASN A 640 -30.18 12.64 2.76
CA ASN A 640 -30.54 11.25 2.56
C ASN A 640 -31.58 10.86 3.61
N ILE A 641 -32.85 10.89 3.20
CA ILE A 641 -33.95 10.35 3.97
C ILE A 641 -33.92 8.84 3.75
N ARG A 642 -33.38 8.09 4.73
CA ARG A 642 -33.40 6.62 4.71
C ARG A 642 -34.85 6.13 4.79
N ASN A 643 -35.50 6.06 3.64
CA ASN A 643 -36.87 5.61 3.52
C ASN A 643 -36.85 4.08 3.47
N GLY A 644 -36.61 3.45 4.63
CA GLY A 644 -36.91 2.03 4.75
C GLY A 644 -38.41 1.87 4.54
N THR A 645 -38.83 0.94 3.69
CA THR A 645 -40.22 0.48 3.46
C THR A 645 -40.97 0.04 4.74
N LYS A 646 -40.41 0.27 5.93
CA LYS A 646 -40.96 -0.02 7.27
C LYS A 646 -42.34 0.57 7.56
N GLY A 647 -42.88 1.43 6.70
CA GLY A 647 -44.25 1.96 6.81
C GLY A 647 -45.25 1.38 5.82
N TYR A 648 -44.81 0.61 4.81
CA TYR A 648 -45.69 0.03 3.80
C TYR A 648 -45.91 -1.46 4.13
N GLU A 649 -46.98 -1.76 4.87
CA GLU A 649 -47.46 -3.15 4.96
C GLU A 649 -48.12 -3.53 3.63
N PRO A 650 -47.62 -4.56 2.90
CA PRO A 650 -48.30 -5.05 1.71
C PRO A 650 -49.70 -5.58 2.10
N PRO A 651 -50.69 -5.53 1.18
CA PRO A 651 -51.99 -6.12 1.46
C PRO A 651 -51.79 -7.60 1.78
N SER A 652 -52.31 -8.05 2.93
CA SER A 652 -52.40 -9.47 3.25
C SER A 652 -53.18 -10.15 2.12
N GLN A 653 -52.52 -11.01 1.34
CA GLN A 653 -53.22 -11.94 0.46
C GLN A 653 -54.02 -12.88 1.37
N SER A 654 -55.31 -12.59 1.55
CA SER A 654 -56.25 -13.58 2.06
C SER A 654 -56.66 -14.45 0.88
N ASP A 655 -56.25 -15.70 0.88
CA ASP A 655 -56.68 -16.77 -0.04
C ASP A 655 -58.15 -17.15 0.20
N HIS A 656 -59.06 -16.20 0.00
CA HIS A 656 -60.49 -16.50 -0.07
C HIS A 656 -61.08 -15.86 -1.32
N ASP A 657 -61.32 -16.73 -2.30
CA ASP A 657 -62.25 -16.56 -3.41
C ASP A 657 -63.58 -15.96 -2.92
N ASP A 658 -64.20 -15.19 -3.82
CA ASP A 658 -65.54 -14.60 -3.73
C ASP A 658 -65.70 -13.33 -2.89
N MET A 659 -65.24 -12.18 -3.41
CA MET A 659 -66.04 -10.95 -3.52
C MET A 659 -65.38 -9.98 -4.52
N GLN A 660 -66.18 -9.35 -5.40
CA GLN A 660 -65.71 -8.29 -6.29
C GLN A 660 -65.03 -7.16 -5.49
N PRO A 661 -63.87 -6.63 -5.92
CA PRO A 661 -63.23 -5.53 -5.22
C PRO A 661 -63.85 -4.20 -5.65
N ASP A 662 -65.08 -3.93 -5.21
CA ASP A 662 -65.57 -2.56 -5.10
C ASP A 662 -64.93 -1.92 -3.86
N THR A 663 -64.39 -0.71 -4.04
CA THR A 663 -63.57 0.09 -3.09
C THR A 663 -62.14 -0.39 -2.82
N ARG A 664 -61.21 0.01 -3.71
CA ARG A 664 -59.79 0.24 -3.34
C ARG A 664 -59.74 1.25 -2.19
N VAL A 665 -59.52 0.77 -0.96
CA VAL A 665 -59.20 1.64 0.17
C VAL A 665 -57.89 2.35 -0.15
N ILE A 666 -57.96 3.64 -0.53
CA ILE A 666 -56.80 4.51 -0.73
C ILE A 666 -56.19 4.74 0.66
N ARG A 667 -55.20 3.92 1.05
CA ARG A 667 -54.35 4.25 2.19
C ARG A 667 -53.54 5.51 1.82
N PRO A 668 -53.39 6.49 2.71
CA PRO A 668 -52.59 7.67 2.42
C PRO A 668 -51.15 7.24 2.16
N VAL A 669 -50.61 7.67 1.01
CA VAL A 669 -49.20 7.53 0.66
C VAL A 669 -48.38 8.19 1.76
N TYR A 670 -47.51 7.42 2.44
CA TYR A 670 -46.57 7.99 3.41
C TYR A 670 -45.57 8.85 2.65
N VAL A 671 -45.74 10.16 2.72
CA VAL A 671 -44.79 11.14 2.18
C VAL A 671 -43.67 11.33 3.21
N PRO A 672 -42.40 11.05 2.86
CA PRO A 672 -41.28 11.22 3.77
C PRO A 672 -41.15 12.67 4.23
N ILE A 673 -40.81 12.87 5.50
CA ILE A 673 -40.66 14.21 6.10
C ILE A 673 -39.17 14.53 6.23
N LEU A 674 -38.81 15.77 5.90
CA LEU A 674 -37.45 16.28 6.12
C LEU A 674 -37.09 16.22 7.61
N PRO A 675 -35.83 15.92 7.96
CA PRO A 675 -35.38 15.97 9.35
C PRO A 675 -35.52 17.40 9.90
N LYS A 676 -35.73 17.51 11.22
CA LYS A 676 -35.86 18.83 11.87
C LYS A 676 -34.52 19.57 11.97
N HIS A 677 -33.42 18.82 12.03
CA HIS A 677 -32.06 19.33 12.17
C HIS A 677 -31.13 18.63 11.20
N PHE A 678 -30.07 19.34 10.79
CA PHE A 678 -29.03 18.80 9.95
C PHE A 678 -28.07 17.95 10.78
N GLU A 679 -28.00 16.65 10.48
CA GLU A 679 -27.04 15.73 11.09
C GLU A 679 -25.99 15.30 10.06
N SER A 680 -24.74 15.74 10.25
CA SER A 680 -23.64 15.35 9.38
C SER A 680 -23.00 14.05 9.85
N LYS A 681 -22.98 13.03 9.00
CA LYS A 681 -22.15 11.82 9.20
C LYS A 681 -20.68 12.04 8.84
N TYR A 682 -20.33 13.29 8.49
CA TYR A 682 -19.13 13.63 7.72
C TYR A 682 -18.00 14.25 8.54
N GLU A 683 -18.21 14.45 9.84
CA GLU A 683 -17.18 14.97 10.76
C GLU A 683 -15.94 14.04 10.88
N SER A 684 -15.99 12.84 10.30
CA SER A 684 -14.93 11.82 10.35
C SER A 684 -14.12 11.65 9.05
N ALA A 685 -14.44 12.37 7.96
CA ALA A 685 -13.75 12.21 6.67
C ALA A 685 -12.30 12.71 6.76
N LYS A 686 -11.34 11.83 6.48
CA LYS A 686 -9.90 12.14 6.55
C LYS A 686 -9.53 13.18 5.47
N PRO A 687 -8.67 14.17 5.78
CA PRO A 687 -8.12 15.06 4.77
C PRO A 687 -7.40 14.26 3.68
N VAL A 688 -7.73 14.52 2.42
CA VAL A 688 -7.00 13.97 1.27
C VAL A 688 -5.96 15.00 0.87
N SER A 689 -4.69 14.60 0.80
CA SER A 689 -3.64 15.44 0.22
C SER A 689 -3.02 14.81 -1.02
N LEU A 690 -2.90 15.62 -2.06
CA LEU A 690 -2.22 15.30 -3.31
C LEU A 690 -0.74 15.70 -3.28
N ARG A 691 -0.27 16.39 -2.24
CA ARG A 691 1.15 16.76 -2.08
C ARG A 691 2.05 15.54 -2.02
N GLY A 692 3.17 15.60 -2.71
CA GLY A 692 4.13 14.51 -2.84
C GLY A 692 3.70 13.38 -3.78
N ARG A 693 2.57 13.51 -4.50
CA ARG A 693 2.04 12.47 -5.39
C ARG A 693 2.31 12.75 -6.87
N ASN A 694 2.37 11.67 -7.64
CA ASN A 694 2.35 11.70 -9.10
C ASN A 694 0.91 11.49 -9.58
N LEU A 695 0.47 12.31 -10.52
CA LEU A 695 -0.88 12.28 -11.09
C LEU A 695 -0.78 12.11 -12.61
N GLN A 696 -1.70 11.34 -13.17
CA GLN A 696 -1.88 11.26 -14.62
C GLN A 696 -3.02 12.19 -15.02
N VAL A 697 -2.69 13.19 -15.85
CA VAL A 697 -3.64 14.24 -16.24
C VAL A 697 -3.69 14.35 -17.75
N ILE A 698 -4.89 14.27 -18.32
CA ILE A 698 -5.15 14.55 -19.73
C ILE A 698 -5.55 16.03 -19.81
N VAL A 699 -4.86 16.78 -20.66
CA VAL A 699 -5.10 18.21 -20.85
C VAL A 699 -5.79 18.40 -22.20
N LYS A 700 -6.87 19.18 -22.20
CA LYS A 700 -7.58 19.59 -23.41
C LYS A 700 -7.77 21.10 -23.39
N LEU A 701 -7.57 21.74 -24.54
CA LEU A 701 -7.78 23.18 -24.70
C LEU A 701 -8.73 23.39 -25.87
N THR A 702 -9.90 23.95 -25.59
CA THR A 702 -11.02 24.06 -26.52
C THR A 702 -11.38 25.54 -26.70
N ASN A 703 -11.53 25.98 -27.94
CA ASN A 703 -12.05 27.29 -28.30
C ASN A 703 -13.32 27.10 -29.14
N ILE A 704 -14.44 27.64 -28.67
CA ILE A 704 -15.73 27.65 -29.36
C ILE A 704 -15.97 29.07 -29.86
N GLN A 705 -16.09 29.25 -31.17
CA GLN A 705 -16.28 30.58 -31.79
C GLN A 705 -17.66 30.67 -32.45
N LEU A 706 -18.46 31.64 -32.03
CA LEU A 706 -19.76 31.96 -32.61
C LEU A 706 -19.60 33.19 -33.50
N THR A 707 -20.28 33.17 -34.64
CA THR A 707 -20.29 34.30 -35.59
C THR A 707 -21.73 34.69 -35.89
N PRO A 708 -22.00 35.91 -36.39
CA PRO A 708 -23.35 36.28 -36.82
C PRO A 708 -23.95 35.31 -37.85
N SER A 709 -23.11 34.60 -38.62
CA SER A 709 -23.54 33.56 -39.58
C SER A 709 -23.84 32.19 -38.95
N LYS A 710 -23.28 31.92 -37.77
CA LYS A 710 -23.47 30.69 -36.96
C LYS A 710 -23.61 31.12 -35.49
N PRO A 711 -24.76 31.69 -35.10
CA PRO A 711 -24.90 32.43 -33.85
C PRO A 711 -25.20 31.55 -32.62
N LYS A 712 -25.31 30.23 -32.79
CA LYS A 712 -25.74 29.29 -31.74
C LYS A 712 -24.86 28.06 -31.70
N TYR A 713 -24.46 27.67 -30.48
CA TYR A 713 -23.90 26.37 -30.13
C TYR A 713 -25.00 25.45 -29.63
N ASP A 714 -25.17 24.30 -30.30
CA ASP A 714 -26.20 23.32 -29.96
C ASP A 714 -25.84 22.55 -28.69
N GLU A 715 -26.85 22.05 -27.99
CA GLU A 715 -26.63 21.25 -26.79
C GLU A 715 -25.85 19.96 -27.07
N GLY A 716 -25.02 19.56 -26.11
CA GLY A 716 -24.27 18.32 -26.16
C GLY A 716 -25.15 17.09 -25.88
N ASN A 717 -24.56 15.90 -26.02
CA ASN A 717 -25.20 14.67 -25.54
C ASN A 717 -24.87 14.43 -24.06
N TRP A 718 -25.77 13.76 -23.34
CA TRP A 718 -25.46 13.23 -22.02
C TRP A 718 -24.31 12.23 -22.08
N HIS A 719 -23.22 12.51 -21.35
CA HIS A 719 -22.02 11.66 -21.34
C HIS A 719 -21.23 11.75 -20.02
N ILE A 720 -20.35 10.76 -19.83
CA ILE A 720 -19.25 10.79 -18.87
C ILE A 720 -17.94 10.91 -19.66
N GLU A 721 -16.87 11.36 -19.01
CA GLU A 721 -15.58 11.57 -19.67
C GLU A 721 -14.81 10.26 -19.80
N GLY A 722 -14.53 9.90 -21.06
CA GLY A 722 -13.75 8.70 -21.40
C GLY A 722 -14.44 7.35 -21.08
N PRO A 723 -13.97 6.25 -21.70
CA PRO A 723 -14.33 4.88 -21.35
C PRO A 723 -13.60 4.37 -20.08
N ILE A 724 -14.04 3.21 -19.57
CA ILE A 724 -13.48 2.58 -18.34
C ILE A 724 -11.95 2.43 -18.37
N ASN A 725 -11.37 2.08 -19.54
CA ASN A 725 -9.94 1.86 -19.66
C ASN A 725 -9.08 3.14 -19.49
N GLU A 726 -9.69 4.33 -19.51
CA GLU A 726 -9.01 5.60 -19.24
C GLU A 726 -9.07 6.00 -17.76
N SER A 727 -9.93 5.35 -16.95
CA SER A 727 -10.08 5.52 -15.50
C SER A 727 -10.05 6.97 -15.02
N ILE A 728 -10.72 7.87 -15.75
CA ILE A 728 -10.87 9.27 -15.35
C ILE A 728 -11.79 9.31 -14.12
N VAL A 729 -11.31 9.89 -13.02
CA VAL A 729 -12.05 9.98 -11.74
C VAL A 729 -12.68 11.35 -11.51
N ALA A 730 -12.06 12.41 -12.04
CA ALA A 730 -12.52 13.78 -11.85
C ALA A 730 -12.18 14.65 -13.06
N THR A 731 -13.00 15.67 -13.26
CA THR A 731 -12.84 16.66 -14.32
C THR A 731 -12.71 18.04 -13.68
N GLY A 732 -11.72 18.81 -14.13
CA GLY A 732 -11.54 20.22 -13.80
C GLY A 732 -11.69 21.08 -15.05
N LEU A 733 -12.49 22.14 -14.98
CA LEU A 733 -12.74 23.08 -16.08
C LEU A 733 -12.36 24.49 -15.66
N TYR A 734 -11.66 25.20 -16.53
CA TYR A 734 -11.40 26.63 -16.41
C TYR A 734 -11.94 27.36 -17.63
N TYR A 735 -13.02 28.13 -17.43
CA TYR A 735 -13.61 29.01 -18.43
C TYR A 735 -12.85 30.34 -18.40
N TYR A 736 -11.74 30.40 -19.13
CA TYR A 736 -10.76 31.48 -18.96
C TYR A 736 -11.08 32.72 -19.78
N ASP A 737 -11.81 32.57 -20.88
CA ASP A 737 -12.17 33.68 -21.76
C ASP A 737 -13.53 33.41 -22.40
N VAL A 738 -14.55 34.11 -21.89
CA VAL A 738 -15.94 33.97 -22.32
C VAL A 738 -16.48 35.36 -22.63
N GLU A 739 -16.76 35.63 -23.90
CA GLU A 739 -17.15 36.96 -24.38
C GLU A 739 -18.31 36.89 -25.39
N ASN A 740 -19.23 37.86 -25.29
CA ASN A 740 -20.37 38.06 -26.18
C ASN A 740 -21.25 36.80 -26.42
N ILE A 741 -21.43 35.98 -25.39
CA ILE A 741 -22.33 34.82 -25.43
C ILE A 741 -23.24 34.81 -24.19
N THR A 742 -24.38 34.14 -24.31
CA THR A 742 -25.20 33.79 -23.14
C THR A 742 -24.41 32.86 -22.20
N THR A 743 -24.61 33.02 -20.88
CA THR A 743 -23.85 32.27 -19.88
C THR A 743 -23.99 30.76 -20.09
N PRO A 744 -22.89 30.03 -20.37
CA PRO A 744 -22.98 28.59 -20.59
C PRO A 744 -23.35 27.85 -19.29
N LYS A 745 -23.99 26.68 -19.44
CA LYS A 745 -24.45 25.86 -18.32
C LYS A 745 -24.08 24.40 -18.52
N LEU A 746 -23.80 23.72 -17.42
CA LEU A 746 -23.58 22.29 -17.35
C LEU A 746 -24.70 21.65 -16.54
N ASP A 747 -25.44 20.74 -17.18
CA ASP A 747 -26.48 19.95 -16.53
C ASP A 747 -25.91 18.62 -16.05
N PHE A 748 -26.42 18.11 -14.93
CA PHE A 748 -25.97 16.87 -14.32
C PHE A 748 -27.14 15.93 -14.04
N ARG A 749 -26.91 14.63 -14.22
CA ARG A 749 -27.82 13.56 -13.82
C ARG A 749 -27.06 12.35 -13.29
N VAL A 750 -27.75 11.54 -12.48
CA VAL A 750 -27.21 10.29 -11.90
C VAL A 750 -28.05 9.10 -12.31
N ALA A 751 -27.41 7.94 -12.46
CA ALA A 751 -28.13 6.68 -12.61
C ALA A 751 -28.68 6.28 -11.24
N VAL A 752 -29.93 5.84 -11.19
CA VAL A 752 -30.61 5.47 -9.95
C VAL A 752 -31.16 4.06 -10.02
N TYR A 753 -31.21 3.39 -8.88
CA TYR A 753 -31.84 2.08 -8.75
C TYR A 753 -32.88 2.10 -7.64
N CYS A 754 -33.83 1.19 -7.75
CA CYS A 754 -34.95 1.05 -6.83
C CYS A 754 -34.82 -0.27 -6.07
N PHE A 755 -34.68 -0.23 -4.74
CA PHE A 755 -34.91 -1.40 -3.89
C PHE A 755 -36.43 -1.64 -3.83
N ASP A 756 -36.88 -2.87 -4.12
CA ASP A 756 -38.26 -3.32 -3.89
C ASP A 756 -39.41 -2.72 -4.73
N TYR A 757 -39.27 -2.65 -6.05
CA TYR A 757 -40.43 -2.36 -6.93
C TYR A 757 -41.59 -3.36 -6.73
N GLN A 758 -41.31 -4.58 -6.24
CA GLN A 758 -42.30 -5.64 -6.04
C GLN A 758 -43.19 -5.49 -4.80
N GLY A 759 -42.84 -4.62 -3.84
CA GLY A 759 -43.55 -4.49 -2.56
C GLY A 759 -44.50 -3.30 -2.44
N ALA A 760 -44.29 -2.23 -3.23
CA ALA A 760 -45.05 -0.98 -3.17
C ALA A 760 -45.96 -0.80 -4.40
N SER A 761 -47.11 -0.14 -4.24
CA SER A 761 -48.02 0.14 -5.37
C SER A 761 -47.44 1.16 -6.34
N ASP A 762 -47.79 1.08 -7.63
CA ASP A 762 -47.38 2.06 -8.65
C ASP A 762 -47.73 3.51 -8.27
N MET A 763 -48.81 3.71 -7.49
CA MET A 763 -49.17 5.03 -6.93
C MET A 763 -48.13 5.56 -5.96
N TYR A 764 -47.53 4.72 -5.10
CA TYR A 764 -46.50 5.14 -4.16
C TYR A 764 -45.25 5.65 -4.89
N TRP A 765 -44.81 4.94 -5.92
CA TRP A 765 -43.64 5.33 -6.72
C TRP A 765 -43.86 6.66 -7.44
N LYS A 766 -45.04 6.84 -8.04
CA LYS A 766 -45.40 8.10 -8.69
C LYS A 766 -45.52 9.26 -7.70
N ASP A 767 -46.21 9.07 -6.58
CA ASP A 767 -46.50 10.16 -5.65
C ASP A 767 -45.29 10.55 -4.77
N VAL A 768 -44.36 9.61 -4.50
CA VAL A 768 -43.18 9.85 -3.64
C VAL A 768 -41.92 10.12 -4.44
N TYR A 769 -41.73 9.48 -5.59
CA TYR A 769 -40.49 9.54 -6.38
C TYR A 769 -40.68 10.14 -7.78
N ASP A 770 -41.92 10.34 -8.25
CA ASP A 770 -42.27 10.76 -9.62
C ASP A 770 -41.74 9.80 -10.69
N ILE A 771 -41.81 8.50 -10.40
CA ILE A 771 -41.31 7.42 -11.26
C ILE A 771 -42.42 6.41 -11.50
N ASP A 772 -42.50 5.90 -12.73
CA ASP A 772 -43.32 4.77 -13.15
C ASP A 772 -42.48 3.69 -13.86
N GLN A 773 -43.12 2.63 -14.35
CA GLN A 773 -42.46 1.49 -14.98
C GLN A 773 -41.77 1.81 -16.32
N GLU A 774 -42.21 2.89 -16.99
CA GLU A 774 -41.65 3.36 -18.26
C GLU A 774 -40.58 4.44 -18.05
N SER A 775 -40.47 4.97 -16.83
CA SER A 775 -39.50 5.98 -16.47
C SER A 775 -38.07 5.44 -16.57
N PRO A 776 -37.13 6.25 -17.07
CA PRO A 776 -35.74 5.84 -17.17
C PRO A 776 -35.07 5.82 -15.78
N GLN A 777 -34.12 4.91 -15.58
CA GLN A 777 -33.32 4.76 -14.37
C GLN A 777 -32.28 5.90 -14.15
N ASN A 778 -32.69 7.16 -14.30
CA ASN A 778 -31.87 8.33 -13.99
C ASN A 778 -32.65 9.45 -13.29
N GLN A 779 -31.96 10.28 -12.52
CA GLN A 779 -32.51 11.49 -11.92
C GLN A 779 -31.63 12.69 -12.28
N TYR A 780 -32.25 13.76 -12.78
CA TYR A 780 -31.61 15.05 -12.96
C TYR A 780 -31.27 15.66 -11.60
N ILE A 781 -30.00 16.00 -11.37
CA ILE A 781 -29.51 16.48 -10.06
C ILE A 781 -29.18 17.97 -10.05
N GLY A 782 -29.38 18.70 -11.15
CA GLY A 782 -29.18 20.16 -11.18
C GLY A 782 -28.27 20.64 -12.30
N SER A 783 -28.08 21.95 -12.33
CA SER A 783 -27.27 22.67 -13.32
C SER A 783 -26.28 23.61 -12.65
N LEU A 784 -25.13 23.82 -13.29
CA LEU A 784 -24.09 24.75 -12.88
C LEU A 784 -23.84 25.78 -13.98
N GLU A 785 -23.91 27.07 -13.65
CA GLU A 785 -23.51 28.14 -14.56
C GLU A 785 -21.98 28.32 -14.55
N VAL A 786 -21.39 28.49 -15.72
CA VAL A 786 -19.93 28.58 -15.92
C VAL A 786 -19.56 29.92 -16.57
N SER A 787 -19.50 30.95 -15.74
CA SER A 787 -19.15 32.32 -16.15
C SER A 787 -17.65 32.49 -16.44
N ASN A 788 -17.30 33.60 -17.08
CA ASN A 788 -15.90 33.97 -17.31
C ASN A 788 -15.10 33.96 -15.99
N GLY A 789 -13.90 33.40 -16.01
CA GLY A 789 -13.00 33.30 -14.86
C GLY A 789 -13.33 32.19 -13.86
N ARG A 790 -14.42 31.43 -14.06
CA ARG A 790 -14.84 30.36 -13.14
C ARG A 790 -14.03 29.07 -13.38
N CYS A 791 -13.49 28.53 -12.29
CA CYS A 791 -12.97 27.17 -12.22
C CYS A 791 -14.01 26.24 -11.58
N VAL A 792 -14.15 25.04 -12.10
CA VAL A 792 -15.07 24.02 -11.60
C VAL A 792 -14.36 22.68 -11.51
N VAL A 793 -14.59 21.92 -10.43
CA VAL A 793 -14.27 20.49 -10.39
C VAL A 793 -15.50 19.67 -10.03
N TYR A 794 -15.62 18.49 -10.64
CA TYR A 794 -16.70 17.54 -10.37
C TYR A 794 -16.22 16.10 -10.62
N PRO A 795 -16.85 15.08 -10.01
CA PRO A 795 -16.46 13.70 -10.19
C PRO A 795 -16.93 13.18 -11.55
N ASN A 796 -16.12 12.34 -12.19
CA ASN A 796 -16.50 11.64 -13.42
C ASN A 796 -17.43 10.44 -13.17
N ARG A 797 -18.33 10.60 -12.20
CA ARG A 797 -19.43 9.68 -11.87
C ARG A 797 -20.76 10.24 -12.35
N TYR A 798 -20.89 11.55 -12.35
CA TYR A 798 -22.11 12.21 -12.79
C TYR A 798 -22.09 12.36 -14.29
N GLN A 799 -23.19 11.92 -14.91
CA GLN A 799 -23.36 12.19 -16.32
C GLN A 799 -23.70 13.66 -16.47
N HIS A 800 -22.99 14.32 -17.39
CA HIS A 800 -23.18 15.74 -17.59
C HIS A 800 -23.49 16.04 -19.06
N LYS A 801 -24.02 17.24 -19.29
CA LYS A 801 -24.38 17.74 -20.60
C LYS A 801 -24.12 19.24 -20.67
N GLU A 802 -23.40 19.67 -21.70
CA GLU A 802 -23.26 21.08 -22.05
C GLU A 802 -24.57 21.59 -22.66
N GLN A 803 -25.12 22.66 -22.10
CA GLN A 803 -26.32 23.32 -22.63
C GLN A 803 -26.00 24.22 -23.82
N SER A 804 -27.00 24.44 -24.68
CA SER A 804 -26.86 25.36 -25.82
C SER A 804 -26.68 26.80 -25.34
N PHE A 805 -25.82 27.56 -26.01
CA PHE A 805 -25.65 28.99 -25.80
C PHE A 805 -25.56 29.71 -27.15
N GLU A 806 -25.81 31.02 -27.14
CA GLU A 806 -25.89 31.84 -28.35
C GLU A 806 -25.26 33.22 -28.13
N LEU A 807 -25.07 33.97 -29.21
CA LEU A 807 -24.51 35.32 -29.14
C LEU A 807 -25.40 36.24 -28.30
N ALA A 808 -24.80 36.98 -27.36
CA ALA A 808 -25.51 37.96 -26.55
C ALA A 808 -25.88 39.20 -27.40
N ASP A 809 -24.92 39.70 -28.19
CA ASP A 809 -25.13 40.63 -29.30
C ASP A 809 -24.96 39.86 -30.62
N PRO A 810 -26.06 39.57 -31.35
CA PRO A 810 -26.02 38.83 -32.61
C PRO A 810 -25.23 39.53 -33.74
N THR A 811 -24.87 40.81 -33.58
CA THR A 811 -24.13 41.58 -34.60
C THR A 811 -22.62 41.41 -34.50
N GLN A 812 -22.11 40.99 -33.34
CA GLN A 812 -20.69 40.81 -33.06
C GLN A 812 -20.34 39.32 -32.91
N PRO A 813 -19.10 38.90 -33.23
CA PRO A 813 -18.64 37.56 -32.88
C PRO A 813 -18.54 37.40 -31.37
N GLY A 814 -18.54 36.15 -30.90
CA GLY A 814 -18.37 35.80 -29.49
C GLY A 814 -17.65 34.47 -29.36
N HIS A 815 -17.10 34.19 -28.18
CA HIS A 815 -16.31 32.98 -27.97
C HIS A 815 -16.41 32.44 -26.54
N CYS A 816 -16.14 31.15 -26.43
CA CYS A 816 -15.95 30.44 -25.17
C CYS A 816 -14.66 29.62 -25.26
N LYS A 817 -13.66 30.00 -24.45
CA LYS A 817 -12.39 29.28 -24.38
C LYS A 817 -12.25 28.57 -23.03
N ILE A 818 -11.91 27.28 -23.10
CA ILE A 818 -11.96 26.35 -21.98
C ILE A 818 -10.66 25.54 -21.90
N LEU A 819 -10.02 25.54 -20.74
CA LEU A 819 -8.94 24.62 -20.39
C LEU A 819 -9.51 23.53 -19.49
N THR A 820 -9.33 22.27 -19.88
CA THR A 820 -9.87 21.11 -19.18
C THR A 820 -8.76 20.18 -18.71
N PHE A 821 -8.89 19.70 -17.48
CA PHE A 821 -8.07 18.67 -16.86
C PHE A 821 -8.93 17.44 -16.57
N PHE A 822 -8.60 16.32 -17.18
CA PHE A 822 -9.16 15.03 -16.78
C PHE A 822 -8.13 14.30 -15.92
N VAL A 823 -8.45 14.11 -14.65
CA VAL A 823 -7.57 13.44 -13.69
C VAL A 823 -7.89 11.95 -13.72
N VAL A 824 -6.89 11.15 -14.10
CA VAL A 824 -6.94 9.69 -14.02
C VAL A 824 -6.82 9.29 -12.55
N ASN A 825 -7.54 8.23 -12.16
CA ASN A 825 -7.55 7.70 -10.81
C ASN A 825 -6.12 7.47 -10.30
N PRO A 826 -5.68 8.18 -9.24
CA PRO A 826 -4.30 8.07 -8.72
C PRO A 826 -3.94 6.67 -8.21
N ALA A 827 -4.93 5.84 -7.88
CA ALA A 827 -4.73 4.45 -7.49
C ALA A 827 -4.56 3.52 -8.70
N CYS A 828 -4.47 4.01 -9.93
CA CYS A 828 -4.10 3.17 -11.07
C CYS A 828 -3.29 3.96 -12.09
N ARG A 829 -2.44 3.26 -12.83
CA ARG A 829 -1.53 3.86 -13.80
C ARG A 829 -1.84 3.28 -15.17
N ILE A 830 -2.20 4.14 -16.12
CA ILE A 830 -2.39 3.77 -17.53
C ILE A 830 -1.19 4.19 -18.37
N VAL A 831 -1.14 3.77 -19.63
CA VAL A 831 -0.08 4.16 -20.57
C VAL A 831 -0.10 5.68 -20.75
N SER A 832 1.02 6.34 -20.51
CA SER A 832 1.15 7.82 -20.53
C SER A 832 2.23 8.31 -21.50
N THR A 833 2.37 9.62 -21.65
CA THR A 833 3.44 10.24 -22.46
C THR A 833 4.85 10.01 -21.89
N ALA A 834 4.99 9.51 -20.66
CA ALA A 834 6.27 8.99 -20.17
C ALA A 834 6.63 7.63 -20.76
N HIS A 835 5.67 6.91 -21.35
CA HIS A 835 5.87 5.59 -21.94
C HIS A 835 6.04 5.66 -23.45
N VAL A 836 5.32 6.58 -24.08
CA VAL A 836 5.19 6.73 -25.54
C VAL A 836 6.03 7.92 -25.98
N ALA A 837 7.03 7.70 -26.83
CA ALA A 837 7.78 8.80 -27.44
C ALA A 837 6.88 9.68 -28.33
N PRO A 838 7.24 10.94 -28.61
CA PRO A 838 6.50 11.79 -29.53
C PRO A 838 6.15 11.09 -30.84
N GLN A 839 4.86 11.05 -31.19
CA GLN A 839 4.41 10.41 -32.42
C GLN A 839 4.37 11.39 -33.60
N GLN A 840 4.50 12.69 -33.33
CA GLN A 840 4.41 13.78 -34.29
C GLN A 840 5.73 13.90 -35.10
N PRO A 841 5.70 13.79 -36.44
CA PRO A 841 6.92 13.82 -37.26
C PRO A 841 7.65 15.17 -37.13
N GLN A 842 6.91 16.27 -37.14
CA GLN A 842 7.46 17.63 -37.07
C GLN A 842 8.24 17.93 -35.77
N TRP A 843 8.02 17.15 -34.70
CA TRP A 843 8.75 17.36 -33.44
C TRP A 843 10.21 16.89 -33.52
N TYR A 844 10.56 16.09 -34.54
CA TYR A 844 11.92 15.63 -34.78
C TYR A 844 12.75 16.61 -35.63
N ASN A 845 12.13 17.64 -36.22
CA ASN A 845 12.82 18.62 -37.07
C ASN A 845 13.98 19.31 -36.33
N SER A 846 13.80 19.68 -35.05
CA SER A 846 14.87 20.30 -34.25
C SER A 846 16.05 19.37 -33.97
N SER A 847 15.83 18.05 -34.02
CA SER A 847 16.89 17.05 -33.92
C SER A 847 17.57 16.82 -35.26
N LEU A 848 16.79 16.79 -36.36
CA LEU A 848 17.29 16.64 -37.73
C LEU A 848 18.10 17.85 -38.20
N ASP A 849 17.81 19.04 -37.70
CA ASP A 849 18.59 20.26 -37.96
C ASP A 849 20.06 20.13 -37.52
N LYS A 850 20.35 19.23 -36.58
CA LYS A 850 21.72 18.93 -36.12
C LYS A 850 22.39 17.80 -36.91
N THR A 851 21.75 17.29 -37.94
CA THR A 851 22.23 16.16 -38.76
C THR A 851 22.58 16.64 -40.17
N PRO A 852 23.39 15.88 -40.94
CA PRO A 852 23.68 16.22 -42.34
C PRO A 852 22.49 15.98 -43.30
N ILE A 853 21.30 15.65 -42.79
CA ILE A 853 20.11 15.41 -43.61
C ILE A 853 19.51 16.74 -44.05
N LEU A 854 19.39 16.94 -45.35
CA LEU A 854 18.81 18.15 -45.93
C LEU A 854 17.33 18.33 -45.51
N PRO A 855 16.86 19.58 -45.24
CA PRO A 855 15.49 19.86 -44.83
C PRO A 855 14.40 19.27 -45.73
N GLU A 856 14.66 19.21 -47.03
CA GLU A 856 13.74 18.63 -48.02
C GLU A 856 13.47 17.13 -47.78
N LEU A 857 14.39 16.43 -47.11
CA LEU A 857 14.30 15.01 -46.80
C LEU A 857 13.79 14.72 -45.38
N TRP A 858 13.54 15.73 -44.55
CA TRP A 858 13.13 15.51 -43.14
C TRP A 858 11.78 14.76 -43.03
N ASN A 859 10.83 15.09 -43.89
CA ASN A 859 9.53 14.41 -43.92
C ASN A 859 9.65 12.95 -44.35
N ASP A 860 10.60 12.62 -45.21
CA ASP A 860 10.86 11.24 -45.63
C ASP A 860 11.63 10.48 -44.55
N ALA A 861 12.65 11.11 -43.96
CA ALA A 861 13.46 10.52 -42.89
C ALA A 861 12.62 10.17 -41.65
N THR A 862 11.70 11.06 -41.24
CA THR A 862 10.84 10.84 -40.06
C THR A 862 9.86 9.68 -40.22
N GLN A 863 9.47 9.32 -41.46
CA GLN A 863 8.60 8.16 -41.70
C GLN A 863 9.26 6.83 -41.36
N TYR A 864 10.59 6.77 -41.32
CA TYR A 864 11.34 5.57 -40.94
C TYR A 864 11.60 5.48 -39.44
N ILE A 865 11.27 6.52 -38.65
CA ILE A 865 11.41 6.49 -37.19
C ILE A 865 10.26 5.65 -36.61
N GLN A 866 10.62 4.58 -35.90
CA GLN A 866 9.64 3.70 -35.27
C GLN A 866 8.77 4.44 -34.26
N GLY A 867 7.45 4.27 -34.37
CA GLY A 867 6.45 4.91 -33.51
C GLY A 867 5.96 6.27 -34.01
N VAL A 868 6.59 6.87 -35.02
CA VAL A 868 6.08 8.10 -35.64
C VAL A 868 4.83 7.80 -36.47
N GLN A 869 3.85 8.69 -36.38
CA GLN A 869 2.57 8.58 -37.03
C GLN A 869 2.32 9.76 -37.96
N SER A 870 1.99 9.48 -39.23
CA SER A 870 1.66 10.54 -40.17
C SER A 870 0.40 11.31 -39.74
N PRO A 871 0.30 12.63 -39.99
CA PRO A 871 -0.88 13.43 -39.63
C PRO A 871 -2.19 12.88 -40.19
N ALA A 872 -2.17 12.32 -41.40
CA ALA A 872 -3.33 11.67 -42.02
C ALA A 872 -3.78 10.41 -41.24
N LYS A 873 -2.83 9.58 -40.81
CA LYS A 873 -3.11 8.39 -39.98
C LYS A 873 -3.61 8.81 -38.60
N ALA A 874 -3.05 9.86 -38.00
CA ALA A 874 -3.50 10.41 -36.72
C ALA A 874 -4.94 10.92 -36.79
N LYS A 875 -5.29 11.65 -37.85
CA LYS A 875 -6.65 12.12 -38.09
C LYS A 875 -7.64 10.97 -38.27
N ARG A 876 -7.26 9.92 -39.02
CA ARG A 876 -8.09 8.72 -39.18
C ARG A 876 -8.34 8.03 -37.83
N TYR A 877 -7.30 7.85 -37.00
CA TYR A 877 -7.46 7.24 -35.68
C TYR A 877 -8.30 8.08 -34.73
N ARG A 878 -8.15 9.41 -34.78
CA ARG A 878 -9.05 10.32 -34.08
C ARG A 878 -10.51 10.08 -34.47
N ASP A 879 -10.81 9.99 -35.76
CA ASP A 879 -12.20 9.76 -36.24
C ASP A 879 -12.75 8.39 -35.79
N GLU A 880 -11.94 7.34 -35.86
CA GLU A 880 -12.30 6.01 -35.37
C GLU A 880 -12.52 6.00 -33.85
N LEU A 881 -11.67 6.70 -33.08
CA LEU A 881 -11.80 6.88 -31.64
C LEU A 881 -13.06 7.66 -31.27
N THR A 882 -13.37 8.74 -32.00
CA THR A 882 -14.61 9.51 -31.81
C THR A 882 -15.83 8.61 -32.05
N SER A 883 -15.83 7.81 -33.11
CA SER A 883 -16.90 6.86 -33.38
C SER A 883 -17.05 5.80 -32.28
N ASP A 884 -15.94 5.28 -31.75
CA ASP A 884 -15.96 4.31 -30.66
C ASP A 884 -16.52 4.92 -29.37
N ARG A 885 -16.16 6.17 -29.07
CA ARG A 885 -16.75 6.90 -27.92
C ARG A 885 -18.23 7.15 -28.08
N THR A 886 -18.70 7.56 -29.26
CA THR A 886 -20.14 7.73 -29.50
C THR A 886 -20.90 6.42 -29.27
N ARG A 887 -20.33 5.28 -29.68
CA ARG A 887 -20.89 3.95 -29.39
C ARG A 887 -20.95 3.67 -27.89
N ILE A 888 -19.87 3.93 -27.15
CA ILE A 888 -19.79 3.69 -25.70
C ILE A 888 -20.76 4.60 -24.93
N ILE A 889 -20.83 5.89 -25.28
CA ILE A 889 -21.78 6.85 -24.69
C ILE A 889 -23.22 6.36 -24.91
N ARG A 890 -23.56 5.93 -26.13
CA ARG A 890 -24.89 5.36 -26.42
C ARG A 890 -25.16 4.09 -25.59
N ALA A 891 -24.15 3.26 -25.36
CA ALA A 891 -24.28 2.08 -24.51
C ALA A 891 -24.53 2.45 -23.04
N TYR A 892 -23.81 3.43 -22.49
CA TYR A 892 -24.05 3.95 -21.14
C TYR A 892 -25.47 4.48 -21.00
N ASN A 893 -25.91 5.34 -21.92
CA ASN A 893 -27.27 5.86 -21.91
C ASN A 893 -28.28 4.72 -21.92
N LYS A 894 -28.21 3.82 -22.90
CA LYS A 894 -29.17 2.72 -23.05
C LYS A 894 -29.22 1.75 -21.86
N TYR A 895 -28.06 1.31 -21.36
CA TYR A 895 -27.99 0.18 -20.42
C TYR A 895 -27.86 0.59 -18.95
N ILE A 896 -27.64 1.88 -18.66
CA ILE A 896 -27.41 2.36 -17.28
C ILE A 896 -28.38 3.49 -16.92
N TYR A 897 -28.54 4.49 -17.79
CA TYR A 897 -29.32 5.69 -17.46
C TYR A 897 -30.76 5.63 -17.97
N GLU A 898 -31.00 5.02 -19.12
CA GLU A 898 -32.27 5.07 -19.86
C GLU A 898 -32.96 3.70 -19.93
N GLN A 899 -32.47 2.72 -19.18
CA GLN A 899 -33.18 1.45 -18.99
C GLN A 899 -34.47 1.72 -18.21
N ALA A 900 -35.59 1.19 -18.70
CA ALA A 900 -36.87 1.29 -18.00
C ALA A 900 -36.87 0.38 -16.77
N TYR A 901 -37.70 0.67 -15.76
CA TYR A 901 -37.84 -0.20 -14.59
C TYR A 901 -38.52 -1.55 -14.91
N SER A 902 -39.16 -1.66 -16.07
CA SER A 902 -39.84 -2.87 -16.56
C SER A 902 -38.94 -3.85 -17.34
N ASP A 903 -37.74 -3.42 -17.76
CA ASP A 903 -36.76 -4.20 -18.54
C ASP A 903 -35.69 -4.85 -17.64
#